data_AF-A0A6I9UPJ0-F1
#
_entry.id   AF-A0A6I9UPJ0-F1
#
_cell.length_a   1.000
_cell.length_b   1.000
_cell.length_c   1.000
_cell.angle_alpha   90.00
_cell.angle_beta   90.00
_cell.angle_gamma   90.00
#
_symmetry.space_group_name_H-M   'P 1'
#
loop_
_entity.id
_entity.type
_entity.pdbx_description
1 polymer ?
#
loop_
_entity_poly.entity_id
_entity_poly.type
_entity_poly.pdbx_seq_one_letter_code
_entity_poly.pdbx_strand_id
1 'polypeptide(L)'
;MAKLSFSPSMIFVFLFHFVTSPATCSNNETDLQALLAFKDAIDHDPMGVLNSWNETLPFCSWKGILCGKRHQNRVVSIDLMSQGLTGSLSPHIGNLSFLRYITLQNNSFHGQIPEEIGRLRRLEQIEFSNNSFSGEIPRNVSQCRRLYYLNLIDNNLTGTIISEIGSLVELEALGLSENRLTGTITPFIGNLTRLFVLSLANCGLQGQIPEPLVRLQYLSLLNLDENSLTGEIPYALYNISSLRTFSVRSNQLQGSILPEIGFRFPNLRFFDLGDNHLLEFFQLHCQILPHWEIMKDFRRLSALKYLIVSYNHLKGDISFISSMINCTSLESLAFFDNNLTGSLPDTIGNLSSRLSYLSISRNQLHGRIPSSIGNLLGLTSLDIGTNDLEGPIPFSIGKLHKLQEIYLGANRLTYELPFSFGNLTLLNHLYLRQNNFYGNIPQSLGNCSNLLTLDLSRNNLNGSIPPEIMRLSSISIAFNLANNFFTGSIPSEVGSLRNLVSLDLSHNGLSGSIPNSLSSCVMLERLHLDSNALNGEIPNGLRSLRGLQDLDLSQNNISGSIPGFLSELLLVNLNLSFNRLQGPVPTVGVFQNESAISLEGNSGLCGGILHLNLPPCSSTNFMKKQFPTIWKILIPLLSAGVICLILSACFYVIIYRRRISQRIQFSSPAIGAEVLRLSYADLLKATGGFSEANLLGSGRFGSVYKGVLHDEQTLVAVKVLNLSIKGASKSFISECNALKGIRHRNLLKILSICPSTDFQGNDFKALVYEFMANGSLEKWLHQTSEEENRNLSTIQRLNIAIDIASALEYLHFGTDSTIVHGDLKPSNILLDENMTAHLGDFGLAKVVSSIVSMHESSSLAIKGTIGYIPPEYGMSDMISASGDVYSYGISLLEMFTNRRPTDDVFSGHSSLHDCVSRALPSHVLEVLDPFILDEHKHTMTSRIKNCMVSILGIGVACSKELPRDRMSMPDVVTELHKIKTAYMTQ
;
A
#
# COMPACT_ATOMS: atom_id res chain seq x y z
N MET A 1 81.76 13.79 -54.07
CA MET A 1 81.42 15.24 -54.16
C MET A 1 80.90 15.70 -52.81
N ALA A 2 80.99 17.01 -52.48
CA ALA A 2 80.51 17.73 -51.26
C ALA A 2 80.38 16.94 -49.91
N LYS A 3 81.15 17.19 -48.84
CA LYS A 3 81.30 18.41 -47.98
C LYS A 3 79.94 18.88 -47.38
N LEU A 4 79.77 19.18 -46.08
CA LEU A 4 80.66 19.46 -44.92
C LEU A 4 80.13 18.75 -43.64
N SER A 5 80.93 18.08 -42.78
CA SER A 5 81.60 18.55 -41.52
C SER A 5 80.70 19.27 -40.49
N PHE A 6 80.75 19.03 -39.17
CA PHE A 6 81.92 18.79 -38.29
C PHE A 6 81.69 17.78 -37.13
N SER A 7 82.79 17.46 -36.42
CA SER A 7 82.95 16.70 -35.16
C SER A 7 84.27 17.23 -34.51
N PRO A 8 84.76 16.87 -33.29
CA PRO A 8 84.21 16.09 -32.17
C PRO A 8 84.34 16.78 -30.78
N SER A 9 83.79 16.16 -29.72
CA SER A 9 84.48 15.89 -28.44
C SER A 9 83.60 15.02 -27.53
N MET A 10 84.00 13.79 -27.16
CA MET A 10 84.81 13.43 -25.97
C MET A 10 84.04 13.66 -24.64
N ILE A 11 83.91 12.71 -23.70
CA ILE A 11 84.72 11.53 -23.35
C ILE A 11 83.85 10.27 -23.07
N PHE A 12 84.43 9.09 -23.25
CA PHE A 12 83.90 7.76 -22.83
C PHE A 12 84.67 7.30 -21.58
N VAL A 13 84.01 6.71 -20.56
CA VAL A 13 84.48 5.55 -19.74
C VAL A 13 83.53 5.26 -18.57
N PHE A 14 83.42 3.97 -18.21
CA PHE A 14 82.63 3.42 -17.11
C PHE A 14 83.19 3.77 -15.72
N LEU A 15 82.34 3.87 -14.69
CA LEU A 15 82.16 2.81 -13.68
C LEU A 15 81.02 3.14 -12.68
N PHE A 16 80.56 2.11 -11.96
CA PHE A 16 79.44 2.09 -11.00
C PHE A 16 79.33 3.30 -10.06
N HIS A 17 78.11 3.80 -9.82
CA HIS A 17 77.44 3.58 -8.52
C HIS A 17 75.95 3.97 -8.48
N PHE A 18 75.29 3.51 -7.41
CA PHE A 18 73.94 3.82 -6.94
C PHE A 18 72.72 3.57 -7.85
N VAL A 19 71.99 2.52 -7.49
CA VAL A 19 70.52 2.52 -7.58
C VAL A 19 69.99 3.62 -6.65
N THR A 20 69.36 4.65 -7.21
CA THR A 20 68.58 5.65 -6.47
C THR A 20 67.16 5.70 -7.03
N SER A 21 66.21 5.14 -6.28
CA SER A 21 64.78 5.39 -6.51
C SER A 21 64.45 6.84 -6.14
N PRO A 22 63.95 7.68 -7.07
CA PRO A 22 63.43 8.99 -6.71
C PRO A 22 62.01 8.85 -6.16
N ALA A 23 61.80 9.34 -4.94
CA ALA A 23 60.53 9.71 -4.31
C ALA A 23 59.28 8.83 -4.56
N THR A 24 58.83 8.15 -3.50
CA THR A 24 57.43 7.75 -3.35
C THR A 24 56.54 8.98 -3.25
N CYS A 25 55.97 9.44 -4.37
CA CYS A 25 54.92 10.44 -4.38
C CYS A 25 53.55 9.84 -4.00
N SER A 26 52.66 10.69 -3.49
CA SER A 26 51.37 10.34 -2.89
C SER A 26 50.53 9.33 -3.71
N ASN A 27 50.27 8.15 -3.11
CA ASN A 27 49.27 7.19 -3.61
C ASN A 27 47.82 7.61 -3.28
N ASN A 28 47.61 8.74 -2.62
CA ASN A 28 46.29 9.23 -2.21
C ASN A 28 45.62 10.04 -3.34
N GLU A 29 46.42 10.68 -4.19
CA GLU A 29 45.94 11.64 -5.21
C GLU A 29 44.97 10.98 -6.19
N THR A 30 45.26 9.74 -6.60
CA THR A 30 44.42 8.96 -7.52
C THR A 30 43.02 8.71 -6.96
N ASP A 31 42.87 8.56 -5.64
CA ASP A 31 41.57 8.36 -5.01
C ASP A 31 40.82 9.69 -4.86
N LEU A 32 41.52 10.77 -4.46
CA LEU A 32 40.97 12.13 -4.40
C LEU A 32 40.41 12.57 -5.75
N GLN A 33 41.22 12.50 -6.81
CA GLN A 33 40.82 12.92 -8.16
C GLN A 33 39.67 12.06 -8.72
N ALA A 34 39.59 10.78 -8.35
CA ALA A 34 38.48 9.92 -8.74
C ALA A 34 37.16 10.25 -8.02
N LEU A 35 37.21 10.71 -6.76
CA LEU A 35 36.04 11.19 -6.03
C LEU A 35 35.60 12.59 -6.48
N LEU A 36 36.53 13.51 -6.76
CA LEU A 36 36.20 14.80 -7.37
C LEU A 36 35.54 14.61 -8.75
N ALA A 37 36.14 13.79 -9.62
CA ALA A 37 35.57 13.47 -10.93
C ALA A 37 34.25 12.65 -10.85
N PHE A 38 33.92 12.05 -9.69
CA PHE A 38 32.58 11.50 -9.41
C PHE A 38 31.60 12.61 -9.04
N LYS A 39 31.99 13.53 -8.15
CA LYS A 39 31.19 14.72 -7.76
C LYS A 39 30.83 15.58 -8.97
N ASP A 40 31.78 15.83 -9.86
CA ASP A 40 31.59 16.65 -11.06
C ASP A 40 30.63 16.01 -12.09
N ALA A 41 30.25 14.75 -11.91
CA ALA A 41 29.25 14.04 -12.72
C ALA A 41 27.83 14.08 -12.10
N ILE A 42 27.62 14.85 -11.03
CA ILE A 42 26.35 14.99 -10.32
C ILE A 42 25.69 16.32 -10.69
N ASP A 43 24.51 16.24 -11.32
CA ASP A 43 23.71 17.38 -11.77
C ASP A 43 22.98 18.07 -10.59
N HIS A 44 22.57 17.30 -9.59
CA HIS A 44 21.79 17.80 -8.45
C HIS A 44 22.03 17.00 -7.16
N ASP A 45 22.30 17.71 -6.07
CA ASP A 45 22.45 17.18 -4.71
C ASP A 45 21.52 17.95 -3.75
N PRO A 46 20.25 17.51 -3.59
CA PRO A 46 19.24 18.24 -2.81
C PRO A 46 19.47 18.15 -1.29
N MET A 47 20.26 17.17 -0.83
CA MET A 47 20.61 16.97 0.59
C MET A 47 21.97 17.59 0.96
N GLY A 48 22.71 18.10 -0.03
CA GLY A 48 24.02 18.72 0.17
C GLY A 48 25.09 17.76 0.72
N VAL A 49 24.97 16.46 0.44
CA VAL A 49 25.89 15.42 0.95
C VAL A 49 27.32 15.65 0.43
N LEU A 50 27.45 16.05 -0.84
CA LEU A 50 28.70 16.29 -1.55
C LEU A 50 29.31 17.68 -1.26
N ASN A 51 28.66 18.51 -0.43
CA ASN A 51 29.29 19.74 0.08
C ASN A 51 30.53 19.42 0.94
N SER A 52 30.51 18.26 1.62
CA SER A 52 31.68 17.74 2.34
C SER A 52 32.82 17.29 1.41
N TRP A 53 32.53 17.00 0.14
CA TRP A 53 33.51 16.55 -0.85
C TRP A 53 34.28 17.76 -1.41
N ASN A 54 35.30 18.22 -0.70
CA ASN A 54 36.10 19.38 -1.07
C ASN A 54 37.56 19.25 -0.61
N GLU A 55 38.47 19.93 -1.30
CA GLU A 55 39.93 19.83 -1.08
C GLU A 55 40.41 20.30 0.31
N THR A 56 39.56 20.96 1.11
CA THR A 56 39.94 21.45 2.45
C THR A 56 39.86 20.38 3.54
N LEU A 57 39.20 19.25 3.26
CA LEU A 57 39.07 18.11 4.18
C LEU A 57 39.65 16.84 3.54
N PRO A 58 40.33 15.96 4.30
CA PRO A 58 40.76 14.66 3.79
C PRO A 58 39.56 13.83 3.32
N PHE A 59 39.65 13.19 2.15
CA PHE A 59 38.52 12.45 1.57
C PHE A 59 38.03 11.26 2.40
N CYS A 60 38.83 10.80 3.36
CA CYS A 60 38.44 9.78 4.34
C CYS A 60 37.52 10.30 5.46
N SER A 61 37.15 11.58 5.45
CA SER A 61 36.12 12.21 6.28
C SER A 61 35.12 13.02 5.43
N TRP A 62 34.85 12.56 4.22
CA TRP A 62 33.79 13.06 3.34
C TRP A 62 32.55 12.17 3.48
N LYS A 63 31.35 12.77 3.43
CA LYS A 63 30.09 12.04 3.64
C LYS A 63 29.94 10.87 2.68
N GLY A 64 29.75 9.68 3.23
CA GLY A 64 29.57 8.44 2.49
C GLY A 64 30.86 7.73 2.06
N ILE A 65 32.05 8.23 2.43
CA ILE A 65 33.33 7.59 2.09
C ILE A 65 33.85 6.78 3.29
N LEU A 66 34.48 5.62 3.03
CA LEU A 66 35.39 5.00 4.01
C LEU A 66 36.76 4.66 3.40
N CYS A 67 37.82 4.96 4.16
CA CYS A 67 39.18 4.52 3.86
C CYS A 67 39.62 3.32 4.72
N GLY A 68 40.37 2.39 4.12
CA GLY A 68 40.67 1.09 4.74
C GLY A 68 41.56 1.17 5.98
N LYS A 69 41.16 0.52 7.09
CA LYS A 69 41.87 0.55 8.39
C LYS A 69 43.37 0.17 8.36
N ARG A 70 43.82 -0.62 7.36
CA ARG A 70 45.26 -0.94 7.11
C ARG A 70 45.96 -0.06 6.08
N HIS A 71 45.20 0.70 5.28
CA HIS A 71 45.67 1.59 4.22
C HIS A 71 44.86 2.88 4.33
N GLN A 72 45.16 3.67 5.37
CA GLN A 72 44.27 4.69 5.94
C GLN A 72 43.83 5.80 4.97
N ASN A 73 44.50 5.94 3.82
CA ASN A 73 44.19 6.92 2.77
C ASN A 73 43.73 6.27 1.45
N ARG A 74 43.21 5.03 1.47
CA ARG A 74 42.69 4.34 0.29
C ARG A 74 41.22 3.99 0.46
N VAL A 75 40.38 4.46 -0.46
CA VAL A 75 38.92 4.26 -0.42
C VAL A 75 38.60 2.77 -0.54
N VAL A 76 37.83 2.24 0.40
CA VAL A 76 37.32 0.86 0.39
C VAL A 76 35.80 0.78 0.26
N SER A 77 35.10 1.91 0.39
CA SER A 77 33.64 1.98 0.30
C SER A 77 33.16 3.36 -0.13
N ILE A 78 32.06 3.39 -0.88
CA ILE A 78 31.22 4.56 -1.14
C ILE A 78 29.78 4.14 -0.82
N ASP A 79 29.13 4.88 0.08
CA ASP A 79 27.75 4.68 0.48
C ASP A 79 26.99 6.00 0.36
N LEU A 80 26.14 6.10 -0.67
CA LEU A 80 25.37 7.29 -1.04
C LEU A 80 23.90 6.92 -1.37
N MET A 81 23.36 5.85 -0.78
CA MET A 81 21.95 5.51 -0.98
C MET A 81 20.98 6.61 -0.54
N SER A 82 19.79 6.67 -1.15
CA SER A 82 18.65 7.55 -0.86
C SER A 82 18.95 9.05 -0.62
N GLN A 83 20.08 9.59 -1.09
CA GLN A 83 20.46 11.00 -0.92
C GLN A 83 19.68 11.95 -1.86
N GLY A 84 18.93 11.41 -2.83
CA GLY A 84 18.25 12.19 -3.85
C GLY A 84 19.17 12.69 -4.98
N LEU A 85 20.37 12.11 -5.10
CA LEU A 85 21.37 12.51 -6.08
C LEU A 85 20.86 12.26 -7.51
N THR A 86 20.97 13.28 -8.36
CA THR A 86 20.73 13.18 -9.81
C THR A 86 22.06 13.41 -10.52
N GLY A 87 22.44 12.54 -11.45
CA GLY A 87 23.78 12.57 -12.05
C GLY A 87 24.11 11.27 -12.78
N SER A 88 25.37 11.11 -13.18
CA SER A 88 25.86 9.88 -13.82
C SER A 88 27.07 9.31 -13.09
N LEU A 89 27.31 7.99 -13.24
CA LEU A 89 28.46 7.34 -12.62
C LEU A 89 29.73 7.61 -13.43
N SER A 90 30.62 8.45 -12.91
CA SER A 90 31.88 8.82 -13.58
C SER A 90 32.80 7.61 -13.83
N PRO A 91 33.35 7.42 -15.05
CA PRO A 91 34.31 6.35 -15.35
C PRO A 91 35.56 6.35 -14.44
N HIS A 92 35.90 7.48 -13.84
CA HIS A 92 37.01 7.58 -12.89
C HIS A 92 36.83 6.70 -11.64
N ILE A 93 35.61 6.20 -11.36
CA ILE A 93 35.34 5.19 -10.33
C ILE A 93 36.28 3.98 -10.42
N GLY A 94 36.68 3.57 -11.64
CA GLY A 94 37.59 2.44 -11.87
C GLY A 94 39.02 2.65 -11.36
N ASN A 95 39.38 3.87 -10.96
CA ASN A 95 40.70 4.18 -10.39
C ASN A 95 40.77 3.90 -8.87
N LEU A 96 39.62 3.80 -8.18
CA LEU A 96 39.48 3.50 -6.75
C LEU A 96 39.81 2.03 -6.42
N SER A 97 41.04 1.62 -6.71
CA SER A 97 41.55 0.24 -6.72
C SER A 97 41.51 -0.52 -5.38
N PHE A 98 40.87 0.04 -4.35
CA PHE A 98 40.60 -0.57 -3.04
C PHE A 98 39.08 -0.73 -2.69
N LEU A 99 38.16 -0.18 -3.50
CA LEU A 99 36.69 -0.15 -3.34
C LEU A 99 36.01 -1.55 -3.27
N ARG A 100 34.81 -1.65 -2.66
CA ARG A 100 34.16 -2.94 -2.34
C ARG A 100 32.71 -3.21 -2.77
N TYR A 101 31.59 -2.95 -2.09
CA TYR A 101 31.08 -1.75 -1.44
C TYR A 101 31.16 -0.51 -2.34
N ILE A 102 30.18 -0.43 -3.23
CA ILE A 102 29.61 0.79 -3.76
C ILE A 102 28.07 0.68 -3.70
N THR A 103 27.44 1.60 -2.95
CA THR A 103 25.99 1.60 -2.69
C THR A 103 25.41 2.95 -3.13
N LEU A 104 24.55 2.93 -4.15
CA LEU A 104 23.91 4.11 -4.75
C LEU A 104 22.38 3.99 -4.80
N GLN A 105 21.76 3.01 -4.13
CA GLN A 105 20.34 2.67 -4.31
C GLN A 105 19.39 3.84 -4.01
N ASN A 106 18.19 3.84 -4.61
CA ASN A 106 17.10 4.81 -4.34
C ASN A 106 17.46 6.28 -4.63
N ASN A 107 18.20 6.53 -5.70
CA ASN A 107 18.58 7.87 -6.17
C ASN A 107 18.01 8.12 -7.58
N SER A 108 18.60 9.06 -8.33
CA SER A 108 18.27 9.35 -9.72
C SER A 108 19.54 9.36 -10.58
N PHE A 109 20.44 8.40 -10.34
CA PHE A 109 21.58 8.18 -11.23
C PHE A 109 21.11 7.69 -12.60
N HIS A 110 21.64 8.29 -13.66
CA HIS A 110 21.33 8.02 -15.06
C HIS A 110 22.61 7.79 -15.88
N GLY A 111 22.49 7.72 -17.21
CA GLY A 111 23.58 7.35 -18.10
C GLY A 111 23.90 5.85 -18.06
N GLN A 112 25.13 5.47 -18.42
CA GLN A 112 25.60 4.07 -18.46
C GLN A 112 26.47 3.74 -17.25
N ILE A 113 26.48 2.46 -16.83
CA ILE A 113 27.44 1.96 -15.84
C ILE A 113 28.81 1.79 -16.55
N PRO A 114 29.89 2.47 -16.14
CA PRO A 114 31.15 2.44 -16.87
C PRO A 114 31.83 1.07 -16.89
N GLU A 115 32.38 0.68 -18.03
CA GLU A 115 33.24 -0.52 -18.19
C GLU A 115 34.49 -0.47 -17.29
N GLU A 116 34.94 0.73 -16.93
CA GLU A 116 35.95 1.03 -15.92
C GLU A 116 35.71 0.31 -14.58
N ILE A 117 34.46 -0.02 -14.22
CA ILE A 117 34.14 -0.73 -12.98
C ILE A 117 34.89 -2.07 -12.86
N GLY A 118 35.18 -2.74 -13.98
CA GLY A 118 35.95 -3.98 -14.01
C GLY A 118 37.43 -3.85 -13.62
N ARG A 119 37.95 -2.63 -13.49
CA ARG A 119 39.29 -2.37 -12.93
C ARG A 119 39.32 -2.66 -11.42
N LEU A 120 38.15 -2.66 -10.75
CA LEU A 120 38.00 -2.83 -9.31
C LEU A 120 38.11 -4.30 -8.89
N ARG A 121 39.32 -4.86 -8.94
CA ARG A 121 39.61 -6.27 -8.62
C ARG A 121 39.36 -6.69 -7.15
N ARG A 122 38.93 -5.76 -6.30
CA ARG A 122 38.55 -5.97 -4.89
C ARG A 122 37.05 -5.78 -4.65
N LEU A 123 36.27 -5.47 -5.69
CA LEU A 123 34.84 -5.26 -5.59
C LEU A 123 34.14 -6.58 -5.19
N GLU A 124 33.37 -6.49 -4.12
CA GLU A 124 32.70 -7.55 -3.37
C GLU A 124 31.17 -7.33 -3.36
N GLN A 125 30.69 -6.08 -3.43
CA GLN A 125 29.26 -5.70 -3.48
C GLN A 125 29.02 -4.48 -4.39
N ILE A 126 28.06 -4.61 -5.32
CA ILE A 126 27.43 -3.49 -6.06
C ILE A 126 25.95 -3.45 -5.66
N GLU A 127 25.47 -2.28 -5.22
CA GLU A 127 24.06 -2.04 -4.88
C GLU A 127 23.58 -0.73 -5.53
N PHE A 128 23.00 -0.82 -6.73
CA PHE A 128 22.54 0.32 -7.54
C PHE A 128 21.01 0.36 -7.72
N SER A 129 20.25 -0.44 -6.98
CA SER A 129 18.82 -0.62 -7.26
C SER A 129 17.97 0.65 -7.11
N ASN A 130 16.86 0.77 -7.84
CA ASN A 130 15.95 1.93 -7.83
C ASN A 130 16.70 3.22 -8.20
N ASN A 131 17.05 3.31 -9.49
CA ASN A 131 17.77 4.41 -10.14
C ASN A 131 17.27 4.53 -11.60
N SER A 132 18.03 5.17 -12.48
CA SER A 132 17.73 5.31 -13.92
C SER A 132 18.93 4.97 -14.81
N PHE A 133 19.83 4.08 -14.34
CA PHE A 133 20.94 3.57 -15.15
C PHE A 133 20.43 2.86 -16.41
N SER A 134 21.16 3.00 -17.51
CA SER A 134 20.72 2.62 -18.86
C SER A 134 21.88 2.05 -19.71
N GLY A 135 21.59 1.57 -20.91
CA GLY A 135 22.57 0.87 -21.75
C GLY A 135 22.76 -0.60 -21.35
N GLU A 136 23.83 -1.24 -21.81
CA GLU A 136 24.13 -2.64 -21.47
C GLU A 136 24.74 -2.80 -20.07
N ILE A 137 24.62 -4.00 -19.49
CA ILE A 137 25.42 -4.38 -18.31
C ILE A 137 26.90 -4.48 -18.75
N PRO A 138 27.84 -3.74 -18.14
CA PRO A 138 29.22 -3.65 -18.61
C PRO A 138 29.94 -5.01 -18.54
N ARG A 139 30.54 -5.44 -19.64
CA ARG A 139 31.13 -6.79 -19.79
C ARG A 139 32.33 -7.00 -18.88
N ASN A 140 33.05 -5.92 -18.56
CA ASN A 140 34.14 -5.96 -17.61
C ASN A 140 33.67 -6.12 -16.15
N VAL A 141 32.37 -6.11 -15.79
CA VAL A 141 31.95 -6.48 -14.42
C VAL A 141 32.41 -7.90 -14.03
N SER A 142 32.54 -8.79 -15.02
CA SER A 142 33.18 -10.12 -14.92
C SER A 142 34.59 -10.13 -14.32
N GLN A 143 35.28 -8.99 -14.36
CA GLN A 143 36.64 -8.82 -13.88
C GLN A 143 36.71 -8.65 -12.34
N CYS A 144 35.58 -8.31 -11.70
CA CYS A 144 35.40 -8.18 -10.26
C CYS A 144 35.22 -9.55 -9.58
N ARG A 145 36.24 -10.42 -9.65
CA ARG A 145 36.20 -11.83 -9.21
C ARG A 145 35.93 -12.10 -7.71
N ARG A 146 35.53 -11.10 -6.93
CA ARG A 146 35.10 -11.23 -5.53
C ARG A 146 33.65 -10.80 -5.30
N LEU A 147 32.96 -10.34 -6.35
CA LEU A 147 31.60 -9.85 -6.29
C LEU A 147 30.67 -10.99 -5.83
N TYR A 148 30.24 -10.93 -4.57
CA TYR A 148 29.25 -11.87 -4.01
C TYR A 148 27.83 -11.32 -4.13
N TYR A 149 27.68 -9.99 -4.28
CA TYR A 149 26.39 -9.32 -4.40
C TYR A 149 26.38 -8.35 -5.58
N LEU A 150 25.43 -8.55 -6.50
CA LEU A 150 25.16 -7.64 -7.61
C LEU A 150 23.66 -7.36 -7.69
N ASN A 151 23.26 -6.15 -7.27
CA ASN A 151 21.88 -5.68 -7.39
C ASN A 151 21.79 -4.45 -8.29
N LEU A 152 21.06 -4.59 -9.39
CA LEU A 152 20.74 -3.57 -10.39
C LEU A 152 19.21 -3.44 -10.60
N ILE A 153 18.40 -3.95 -9.67
CA ILE A 153 16.92 -3.96 -9.76
C ILE A 153 16.35 -2.54 -9.96
N ASP A 154 15.21 -2.39 -10.62
CA ASP A 154 14.48 -1.10 -10.75
C ASP A 154 15.35 -0.01 -11.39
N ASN A 155 15.67 -0.24 -12.67
CA ASN A 155 16.53 0.62 -13.50
C ASN A 155 16.04 0.59 -14.96
N ASN A 156 16.79 1.22 -15.86
CA ASN A 156 16.48 1.34 -17.29
C ASN A 156 17.52 0.60 -18.17
N LEU A 157 18.16 -0.46 -17.63
CA LEU A 157 19.17 -1.25 -18.33
C LEU A 157 18.56 -2.02 -19.50
N THR A 158 19.40 -2.31 -20.50
CA THR A 158 19.02 -2.86 -21.81
C THR A 158 20.03 -3.90 -22.29
N GLY A 159 19.81 -4.49 -23.46
CA GLY A 159 20.68 -5.55 -24.00
C GLY A 159 20.37 -6.90 -23.34
N THR A 160 21.36 -7.80 -23.27
CA THR A 160 21.17 -9.19 -22.83
C THR A 160 21.91 -9.49 -21.52
N ILE A 161 21.53 -10.58 -20.84
CA ILE A 161 22.30 -11.11 -19.71
C ILE A 161 23.59 -11.75 -20.24
N ILE A 162 24.66 -10.95 -20.26
CA ILE A 162 25.98 -11.29 -20.79
C ILE A 162 26.55 -12.59 -20.21
N SER A 163 27.22 -13.37 -21.05
CA SER A 163 27.77 -14.69 -20.67
C SER A 163 28.84 -14.62 -19.59
N GLU A 164 29.56 -13.49 -19.55
CA GLU A 164 30.73 -13.23 -18.75
C GLU A 164 30.40 -13.08 -17.25
N ILE A 165 29.14 -12.79 -16.89
CA ILE A 165 28.63 -12.89 -15.52
C ILE A 165 28.82 -14.31 -14.97
N GLY A 166 28.70 -15.36 -15.79
CA GLY A 166 28.94 -16.76 -15.43
C GLY A 166 30.39 -17.11 -15.03
N SER A 167 31.29 -16.12 -14.97
CA SER A 167 32.65 -16.24 -14.40
C SER A 167 32.77 -15.73 -12.96
N LEU A 168 31.73 -15.07 -12.42
CA LEU A 168 31.66 -14.55 -11.06
C LEU A 168 31.30 -15.67 -10.07
N VAL A 169 32.19 -16.65 -9.91
CA VAL A 169 31.92 -17.88 -9.12
C VAL A 169 31.67 -17.66 -7.63
N GLU A 170 31.98 -16.46 -7.11
CA GLU A 170 31.68 -16.05 -5.73
C GLU A 170 30.27 -15.44 -5.57
N LEU A 171 29.48 -15.29 -6.64
CA LEU A 171 28.19 -14.60 -6.61
C LEU A 171 27.11 -15.39 -5.85
N GLU A 172 26.60 -14.80 -4.77
CA GLU A 172 25.57 -15.35 -3.88
C GLU A 172 24.20 -14.69 -4.10
N ALA A 173 24.15 -13.46 -4.64
CA ALA A 173 22.91 -12.80 -5.07
C ALA A 173 23.06 -12.06 -6.40
N LEU A 174 22.08 -12.27 -7.30
CA LEU A 174 21.94 -11.57 -8.58
C LEU A 174 20.52 -11.01 -8.71
N GLY A 175 20.39 -9.69 -8.62
CA GLY A 175 19.16 -8.94 -8.86
C GLY A 175 19.26 -8.09 -10.12
N LEU A 176 18.46 -8.41 -11.14
CA LEU A 176 18.33 -7.63 -12.39
C LEU A 176 16.88 -7.22 -12.70
N SER A 177 15.91 -7.63 -11.87
CA SER A 177 14.47 -7.37 -12.05
C SER A 177 14.12 -5.90 -12.34
N GLU A 178 12.98 -5.64 -12.99
CA GLU A 178 12.46 -4.30 -13.29
C GLU A 178 13.48 -3.49 -14.12
N ASN A 179 13.81 -4.03 -15.29
CA ASN A 179 14.72 -3.47 -16.29
C ASN A 179 14.21 -3.79 -17.71
N ARG A 180 14.79 -3.17 -18.74
CA ARG A 180 14.39 -3.36 -20.15
C ARG A 180 15.38 -4.27 -20.90
N LEU A 181 15.75 -5.37 -20.26
CA LEU A 181 16.61 -6.40 -20.84
C LEU A 181 15.88 -7.15 -21.98
N THR A 182 16.63 -7.98 -22.69
CA THR A 182 16.18 -8.71 -23.87
C THR A 182 16.94 -10.03 -24.00
N GLY A 183 16.53 -10.87 -24.96
CA GLY A 183 17.14 -12.18 -25.17
C GLY A 183 16.74 -13.19 -24.09
N THR A 184 17.55 -14.23 -23.89
CA THR A 184 17.19 -15.37 -23.04
C THR A 184 17.97 -15.39 -21.73
N ILE A 185 17.41 -16.05 -20.71
CA ILE A 185 18.17 -16.47 -19.54
C ILE A 185 19.31 -17.39 -20.04
N THR A 186 20.57 -17.02 -19.78
CA THR A 186 21.71 -17.71 -20.42
C THR A 186 22.15 -18.95 -19.62
N PRO A 187 22.51 -20.08 -20.28
CA PRO A 187 22.91 -21.32 -19.60
C PRO A 187 24.09 -21.19 -18.62
N PHE A 188 24.94 -20.17 -18.80
CA PHE A 188 26.11 -19.90 -17.97
C PHE A 188 25.76 -19.49 -16.53
N ILE A 189 24.52 -19.08 -16.26
CA ILE A 189 24.03 -18.82 -14.89
C ILE A 189 24.13 -20.10 -14.04
N GLY A 190 23.99 -21.29 -14.64
CA GLY A 190 24.22 -22.57 -13.96
C GLY A 190 25.66 -22.85 -13.50
N ASN A 191 26.61 -21.95 -13.77
CA ASN A 191 27.98 -22.01 -13.22
C ASN A 191 28.11 -21.27 -11.88
N LEU A 192 27.13 -20.42 -11.52
CA LEU A 192 27.13 -19.60 -10.31
C LEU A 192 26.71 -20.42 -9.09
N THR A 193 27.40 -21.53 -8.81
CA THR A 193 26.90 -22.58 -7.89
C THR A 193 26.68 -22.13 -6.43
N ARG A 194 27.16 -20.96 -6.03
CA ARG A 194 26.93 -20.33 -4.71
C ARG A 194 25.66 -19.48 -4.64
N LEU A 195 24.96 -19.26 -5.76
CA LEU A 195 23.82 -18.35 -5.86
C LEU A 195 22.64 -18.80 -4.98
N PHE A 196 22.29 -17.95 -4.02
CA PHE A 196 21.19 -18.11 -3.07
C PHE A 196 19.93 -17.32 -3.52
N VAL A 197 20.12 -16.21 -4.23
CA VAL A 197 19.06 -15.34 -4.78
C VAL A 197 19.25 -15.13 -6.28
N LEU A 198 18.23 -15.46 -7.08
CA LEU A 198 18.12 -15.06 -8.49
C LEU A 198 16.79 -14.34 -8.72
N SER A 199 16.86 -13.04 -9.02
CA SER A 199 15.69 -12.18 -9.27
C SER A 199 15.83 -11.53 -10.65
N LEU A 200 15.01 -11.99 -11.61
CA LEU A 200 14.98 -11.56 -13.00
C LEU A 200 13.55 -11.18 -13.46
N ALA A 201 12.69 -10.73 -12.54
CA ALA A 201 11.30 -10.43 -12.81
C ALA A 201 11.10 -9.12 -13.58
N ASN A 202 10.09 -9.00 -14.44
CA ASN A 202 9.82 -7.80 -15.24
C ASN A 202 11.09 -7.27 -15.96
N CYS A 203 11.74 -8.17 -16.69
CA CYS A 203 13.00 -7.90 -17.39
C CYS A 203 12.87 -7.84 -18.92
N GLY A 204 11.75 -8.27 -19.51
CA GLY A 204 11.63 -8.44 -20.97
C GLY A 204 12.38 -9.67 -21.54
N LEU A 205 12.69 -10.65 -20.69
CA LEU A 205 13.38 -11.89 -21.10
C LEU A 205 12.43 -12.84 -21.83
N GLN A 206 12.97 -13.62 -22.77
CA GLN A 206 12.23 -14.55 -23.61
C GLN A 206 12.89 -15.93 -23.71
N GLY A 207 12.22 -16.88 -24.36
CA GLY A 207 12.73 -18.25 -24.57
C GLY A 207 12.57 -19.14 -23.34
N GLN A 208 13.28 -20.28 -23.33
CA GLN A 208 13.07 -21.31 -22.30
C GLN A 208 13.88 -21.06 -21.02
N ILE A 209 13.35 -21.52 -19.88
CA ILE A 209 14.09 -21.60 -18.62
C ILE A 209 15.22 -22.63 -18.79
N PRO A 210 16.50 -22.26 -18.68
CA PRO A 210 17.61 -23.15 -19.03
C PRO A 210 17.85 -24.22 -17.96
N GLU A 211 17.88 -25.50 -18.38
CA GLU A 211 18.10 -26.66 -17.51
C GLU A 211 19.30 -26.53 -16.55
N PRO A 212 20.47 -25.96 -16.92
CA PRO A 212 21.62 -25.82 -16.02
C PRO A 212 21.37 -25.02 -14.73
N LEU A 213 20.25 -24.30 -14.60
CA LEU A 213 19.79 -23.74 -13.31
C LEU A 213 19.62 -24.81 -12.21
N VAL A 214 19.42 -26.09 -12.55
CA VAL A 214 19.42 -27.20 -11.58
C VAL A 214 20.72 -27.31 -10.76
N ARG A 215 21.82 -26.78 -11.27
CA ARG A 215 23.14 -26.81 -10.61
C ARG A 215 23.22 -25.87 -9.40
N LEU A 216 22.26 -24.95 -9.25
CA LEU A 216 22.20 -23.96 -8.18
C LEU A 216 21.63 -24.58 -6.88
N GLN A 217 22.34 -25.54 -6.30
CA GLN A 217 21.86 -26.34 -5.17
C GLN A 217 21.66 -25.54 -3.86
N TYR A 218 22.14 -24.29 -3.79
CA TYR A 218 21.92 -23.39 -2.66
C TYR A 218 20.80 -22.35 -2.89
N LEU A 219 20.16 -22.34 -4.07
CA LEU A 219 19.17 -21.34 -4.45
C LEU A 219 17.93 -21.41 -3.55
N SER A 220 17.69 -20.35 -2.77
CA SER A 220 16.52 -20.25 -1.88
C SER A 220 15.39 -19.41 -2.48
N LEU A 221 15.72 -18.49 -3.40
CA LEU A 221 14.76 -17.64 -4.11
C LEU A 221 15.06 -17.66 -5.61
N LEU A 222 14.07 -18.10 -6.39
CA LEU A 222 14.02 -17.94 -7.84
C LEU A 222 12.77 -17.15 -8.19
N ASN A 223 12.94 -15.95 -8.75
CA ASN A 223 11.87 -15.10 -9.25
C ASN A 223 12.12 -14.74 -10.72
N LEU A 224 11.22 -15.17 -11.61
CA LEU A 224 11.24 -14.93 -13.05
C LEU A 224 9.91 -14.31 -13.55
N ASP A 225 9.10 -13.74 -12.65
CA ASP A 225 7.78 -13.16 -12.93
C ASP A 225 7.79 -12.15 -14.09
N GLU A 226 6.66 -11.94 -14.76
CA GLU A 226 6.44 -10.85 -15.72
C GLU A 226 7.47 -10.81 -16.86
N ASN A 227 7.64 -11.93 -17.55
CA ASN A 227 8.53 -12.08 -18.70
C ASN A 227 7.81 -12.76 -19.88
N SER A 228 8.51 -13.01 -20.98
CA SER A 228 8.03 -13.78 -22.14
C SER A 228 8.68 -15.16 -22.22
N LEU A 229 8.88 -15.81 -21.07
CA LEU A 229 9.47 -17.15 -21.01
C LEU A 229 8.48 -18.19 -21.53
N THR A 230 8.98 -19.16 -22.28
CA THR A 230 8.20 -20.14 -23.06
C THR A 230 8.67 -21.57 -22.79
N GLY A 231 7.90 -22.57 -23.24
CA GLY A 231 8.23 -23.98 -23.05
C GLY A 231 7.86 -24.50 -21.66
N GLU A 232 8.40 -25.66 -21.29
CA GLU A 232 8.08 -26.32 -20.01
C GLU A 232 9.04 -25.89 -18.90
N ILE A 233 8.56 -25.86 -17.64
CA ILE A 233 9.42 -25.71 -16.47
C ILE A 233 10.29 -26.97 -16.35
N PRO A 234 11.63 -26.89 -16.42
CA PRO A 234 12.46 -28.09 -16.43
C PRO A 234 12.25 -28.96 -15.20
N TYR A 235 11.83 -30.22 -15.41
CA TYR A 235 11.52 -31.20 -14.36
C TYR A 235 12.61 -31.38 -13.30
N ALA A 236 13.87 -31.07 -13.65
CA ALA A 236 15.01 -31.13 -12.75
C ALA A 236 15.04 -29.99 -11.71
N LEU A 237 14.46 -28.80 -11.99
CA LEU A 237 14.41 -27.67 -11.04
C LEU A 237 13.62 -27.99 -9.77
N TYR A 238 12.59 -28.82 -9.90
CA TYR A 238 11.79 -29.32 -8.78
C TYR A 238 12.65 -30.05 -7.72
N ASN A 239 13.86 -30.48 -8.07
CA ASN A 239 14.80 -31.19 -7.20
C ASN A 239 15.71 -30.27 -6.36
N ILE A 240 15.62 -28.93 -6.52
CA ILE A 240 16.41 -27.98 -5.72
C ILE A 240 15.76 -27.85 -4.32
N SER A 241 16.12 -28.76 -3.42
CA SER A 241 15.49 -28.91 -2.10
C SER A 241 15.69 -27.73 -1.14
N SER A 242 16.58 -26.79 -1.48
CA SER A 242 16.85 -25.53 -0.78
C SER A 242 15.85 -24.41 -1.12
N LEU A 243 15.10 -24.51 -2.23
CA LEU A 243 14.15 -23.48 -2.64
C LEU A 243 13.04 -23.26 -1.60
N ARG A 244 12.78 -21.97 -1.32
CA ARG A 244 11.71 -21.48 -0.42
C ARG A 244 10.69 -20.64 -1.15
N THR A 245 11.15 -19.90 -2.16
CA THR A 245 10.34 -19.08 -3.06
C THR A 245 10.67 -19.46 -4.48
N PHE A 246 9.68 -19.94 -5.22
CA PHE A 246 9.75 -20.16 -6.67
C PHE A 246 8.57 -19.43 -7.31
N SER A 247 8.86 -18.48 -8.19
CA SER A 247 7.89 -17.59 -8.83
C SER A 247 8.21 -17.45 -10.31
N VAL A 248 7.23 -17.75 -11.17
CA VAL A 248 7.33 -17.64 -12.64
C VAL A 248 6.05 -17.05 -13.25
N ARG A 249 5.32 -16.26 -12.46
CA ARG A 249 3.99 -15.74 -12.80
C ARG A 249 4.05 -14.82 -14.03
N SER A 250 2.96 -14.67 -14.77
CA SER A 250 2.86 -13.76 -15.92
C SER A 250 3.93 -14.03 -16.97
N ASN A 251 3.85 -15.23 -17.55
CA ASN A 251 4.77 -15.76 -18.58
C ASN A 251 3.98 -16.60 -19.61
N GLN A 252 4.67 -17.23 -20.56
CA GLN A 252 4.10 -18.08 -21.62
C GLN A 252 4.49 -19.56 -21.42
N LEU A 253 4.68 -20.01 -20.17
CA LEU A 253 5.10 -21.37 -19.85
C LEU A 253 3.94 -22.35 -20.03
N GLN A 254 4.26 -23.54 -20.52
CA GLN A 254 3.30 -24.58 -20.90
C GLN A 254 3.67 -25.93 -20.25
N GLY A 255 2.88 -26.97 -20.53
CA GLY A 255 3.11 -28.33 -20.05
C GLY A 255 2.36 -28.63 -18.76
N SER A 256 2.97 -29.43 -17.88
CA SER A 256 2.33 -29.98 -16.68
C SER A 256 3.10 -29.67 -15.40
N ILE A 257 2.37 -29.53 -14.30
CA ILE A 257 2.95 -29.48 -12.94
C ILE A 257 3.33 -30.91 -12.51
N LEU A 258 4.37 -31.08 -11.68
CA LEU A 258 4.81 -32.42 -11.25
C LEU A 258 3.98 -32.99 -10.08
N PRO A 259 3.42 -34.22 -10.17
CA PRO A 259 2.80 -34.92 -9.04
C PRO A 259 3.66 -35.03 -7.78
N GLU A 260 4.98 -35.18 -7.94
CA GLU A 260 5.93 -35.44 -6.85
C GLU A 260 6.37 -34.17 -6.09
N ILE A 261 5.82 -32.99 -6.38
CA ILE A 261 6.34 -31.70 -5.89
C ILE A 261 6.64 -31.69 -4.38
N GLY A 262 5.81 -32.32 -3.56
CA GLY A 262 6.01 -32.40 -2.11
C GLY A 262 7.17 -33.28 -1.62
N PHE A 263 7.69 -34.19 -2.45
CA PHE A 263 8.91 -34.94 -2.15
C PHE A 263 10.19 -34.19 -2.53
N ARG A 264 10.11 -33.34 -3.56
CA ARG A 264 11.28 -32.73 -4.20
C ARG A 264 11.57 -31.31 -3.66
N PHE A 265 10.53 -30.59 -3.21
CA PHE A 265 10.58 -29.24 -2.63
C PHE A 265 10.19 -29.15 -1.13
N PRO A 266 10.85 -29.89 -0.20
CA PRO A 266 10.42 -29.96 1.21
C PRO A 266 10.48 -28.64 2.00
N ASN A 267 11.22 -27.62 1.53
CA ASN A 267 11.38 -26.32 2.20
C ASN A 267 10.53 -25.19 1.62
N LEU A 268 9.73 -25.47 0.58
CA LEU A 268 8.98 -24.47 -0.18
C LEU A 268 7.90 -23.79 0.66
N ARG A 269 7.80 -22.46 0.54
CA ARG A 269 6.90 -21.59 1.29
C ARG A 269 5.98 -20.79 0.38
N PHE A 270 6.52 -20.31 -0.73
CA PHE A 270 5.83 -19.53 -1.75
C PHE A 270 6.03 -20.21 -3.10
N PHE A 271 4.93 -20.60 -3.74
CA PHE A 271 4.93 -21.21 -5.07
C PHE A 271 3.89 -20.49 -5.93
N ASP A 272 4.35 -19.72 -6.92
CA ASP A 272 3.50 -18.98 -7.84
C ASP A 272 3.85 -19.33 -9.30
N LEU A 273 2.85 -19.85 -10.00
CA LEU A 273 2.86 -20.20 -11.41
C LEU A 273 1.73 -19.50 -12.18
N GLY A 274 1.11 -18.46 -11.59
CA GLY A 274 -0.09 -17.84 -12.14
C GLY A 274 0.14 -17.17 -13.50
N ASP A 275 -0.92 -16.89 -14.24
CA ASP A 275 -0.87 -16.14 -15.51
C ASP A 275 0.12 -16.75 -16.52
N ASN A 276 -0.20 -17.97 -16.96
CA ASN A 276 0.62 -18.84 -17.81
C ASN A 276 -0.27 -19.78 -18.66
N HIS A 277 0.33 -20.68 -19.44
CA HIS A 277 -0.37 -21.65 -20.31
C HIS A 277 -0.25 -23.10 -19.81
N LEU A 278 -0.17 -23.33 -18.50
CA LEU A 278 -0.07 -24.68 -17.93
C LEU A 278 -1.39 -25.43 -18.12
N LEU A 279 -1.30 -26.69 -18.56
CA LEU A 279 -2.45 -27.45 -19.07
C LEU A 279 -3.02 -28.46 -18.06
N GLU A 280 -2.18 -29.14 -17.28
CA GLU A 280 -2.60 -30.25 -16.41
C GLU A 280 -1.72 -30.35 -15.15
N PHE A 281 -2.31 -30.76 -14.03
CA PHE A 281 -1.56 -31.09 -12.82
C PHE A 281 -0.76 -32.41 -12.91
N PHE A 282 -1.00 -33.21 -13.95
CA PHE A 282 -0.39 -34.53 -14.16
C PHE A 282 -0.32 -34.83 -15.66
N GLN A 283 0.87 -35.11 -16.20
CA GLN A 283 0.98 -35.54 -17.61
C GLN A 283 0.60 -37.04 -17.71
N LEU A 284 -0.50 -37.35 -18.38
CA LEU A 284 -1.07 -38.72 -18.43
C LEU A 284 -0.37 -39.68 -19.42
N HIS A 285 0.97 -39.61 -19.50
CA HIS A 285 1.81 -40.45 -20.36
C HIS A 285 2.21 -41.78 -19.72
N CYS A 286 1.23 -42.58 -19.31
CA CYS A 286 1.45 -44.03 -19.16
C CYS A 286 0.13 -44.81 -19.31
N GLN A 287 -0.03 -45.52 -20.43
CA GLN A 287 -1.00 -46.61 -20.50
C GLN A 287 -0.45 -47.79 -19.66
N ILE A 288 -1.36 -48.52 -18.98
CA ILE A 288 -1.07 -49.71 -18.16
C ILE A 288 -0.34 -49.41 -16.83
N LEU A 289 -1.10 -49.06 -15.79
CA LEU A 289 -0.88 -49.52 -14.40
C LEU A 289 -2.12 -49.25 -13.52
N PRO A 290 -2.87 -50.28 -13.07
CA PRO A 290 -4.16 -50.10 -12.39
C PRO A 290 -4.02 -49.93 -10.86
N HIS A 291 -3.22 -48.96 -10.40
CA HIS A 291 -3.12 -48.59 -8.97
C HIS A 291 -3.16 -47.06 -8.80
N TRP A 292 -4.31 -46.55 -8.37
CA TRP A 292 -4.67 -45.13 -8.35
C TRP A 292 -4.06 -44.29 -7.21
N GLU A 293 -3.15 -44.85 -6.40
CA GLU A 293 -2.81 -44.34 -5.06
C GLU A 293 -1.44 -43.64 -4.93
N ILE A 294 -0.67 -43.54 -6.01
CA ILE A 294 0.68 -42.92 -6.01
C ILE A 294 0.64 -41.42 -6.38
N MET A 295 -0.48 -40.93 -6.92
CA MET A 295 -0.65 -39.53 -7.33
C MET A 295 -1.32 -38.71 -6.21
N LYS A 296 -1.00 -37.40 -6.13
CA LYS A 296 -1.48 -36.39 -5.14
C LYS A 296 -0.76 -36.41 -3.77
N ASP A 297 0.54 -36.04 -3.71
CA ASP A 297 1.29 -35.95 -2.44
C ASP A 297 1.84 -34.55 -2.08
N PHE A 298 0.95 -33.57 -1.99
CA PHE A 298 1.20 -32.34 -1.21
C PHE A 298 1.41 -32.62 0.29
N ARG A 299 1.20 -33.87 0.75
CA ARG A 299 1.21 -34.32 2.16
C ARG A 299 2.52 -34.07 2.93
N ARG A 300 3.59 -33.64 2.27
CA ARG A 300 4.91 -33.32 2.86
C ARG A 300 5.26 -31.83 2.85
N LEU A 301 4.47 -30.97 2.21
CA LEU A 301 4.71 -29.52 2.12
C LEU A 301 4.21 -28.76 3.36
N SER A 302 4.62 -29.19 4.55
CA SER A 302 4.19 -28.57 5.82
C SER A 302 4.66 -27.11 6.00
N ALA A 303 5.68 -26.68 5.26
CA ALA A 303 6.20 -25.32 5.24
C ALA A 303 5.50 -24.37 4.24
N LEU A 304 4.65 -24.90 3.35
CA LEU A 304 3.97 -24.14 2.30
C LEU A 304 2.95 -23.17 2.90
N LYS A 305 3.04 -21.90 2.52
CA LYS A 305 2.15 -20.80 2.95
C LYS A 305 1.27 -20.31 1.81
N TYR A 306 1.84 -20.16 0.61
CA TYR A 306 1.17 -19.59 -0.55
C TYR A 306 1.30 -20.55 -1.73
N LEU A 307 0.16 -20.94 -2.31
CA LEU A 307 0.08 -21.73 -3.54
C LEU A 307 -0.83 -21.00 -4.53
N ILE A 308 -0.22 -20.43 -5.57
CA ILE A 308 -0.88 -19.58 -6.57
C ILE A 308 -0.65 -20.18 -7.95
N VAL A 309 -1.73 -20.56 -8.63
CA VAL A 309 -1.72 -21.17 -9.97
C VAL A 309 -2.92 -20.68 -10.78
N SER A 310 -3.34 -19.43 -10.54
CA SER A 310 -4.50 -18.80 -11.17
C SER A 310 -4.19 -18.36 -12.61
N TYR A 311 -5.19 -17.97 -13.41
CA TYR A 311 -5.01 -17.55 -14.81
C TYR A 311 -4.17 -18.56 -15.63
N ASN A 312 -4.65 -19.79 -15.71
CA ASN A 312 -3.98 -20.88 -16.44
C ASN A 312 -5.04 -21.71 -17.21
N HIS A 313 -4.63 -22.83 -17.80
CA HIS A 313 -5.52 -23.73 -18.54
C HIS A 313 -5.65 -25.09 -17.84
N LEU A 314 -5.43 -25.13 -16.52
CA LEU A 314 -5.32 -26.38 -15.77
C LEU A 314 -6.61 -27.17 -15.79
N LYS A 315 -6.52 -28.39 -16.31
CA LYS A 315 -7.54 -29.41 -16.22
C LYS A 315 -7.22 -30.39 -15.10
N GLY A 316 -8.28 -30.93 -14.50
CA GLY A 316 -8.22 -31.92 -13.45
C GLY A 316 -9.48 -31.90 -12.59
N ASP A 317 -9.58 -32.85 -11.68
CA ASP A 317 -10.63 -32.91 -10.66
C ASP A 317 -10.14 -32.30 -9.35
N ILE A 318 -10.91 -31.35 -8.79
CA ILE A 318 -10.57 -30.54 -7.61
C ILE A 318 -10.29 -31.35 -6.33
N SER A 319 -10.63 -32.64 -6.28
CA SER A 319 -10.33 -33.52 -5.14
C SER A 319 -8.85 -33.61 -4.77
N PHE A 320 -7.92 -33.16 -5.64
CA PHE A 320 -6.49 -33.06 -5.30
C PHE A 320 -6.23 -32.21 -4.04
N ILE A 321 -7.09 -31.23 -3.72
CA ILE A 321 -7.05 -30.43 -2.49
C ILE A 321 -7.04 -31.32 -1.23
N SER A 322 -7.64 -32.51 -1.27
CA SER A 322 -7.61 -33.49 -0.16
C SER A 322 -6.19 -33.90 0.26
N SER A 323 -5.18 -33.74 -0.60
CA SER A 323 -3.77 -34.01 -0.26
C SER A 323 -3.08 -32.88 0.50
N MET A 324 -3.68 -31.69 0.52
CA MET A 324 -3.13 -30.47 1.14
C MET A 324 -3.45 -30.33 2.63
N ILE A 325 -4.21 -31.26 3.22
CA ILE A 325 -4.56 -31.26 4.66
C ILE A 325 -3.34 -31.26 5.59
N ASN A 326 -2.17 -31.74 5.14
CA ASN A 326 -0.92 -31.70 5.91
C ASN A 326 -0.09 -30.42 5.69
N CYS A 327 -0.52 -29.49 4.82
CA CYS A 327 0.13 -28.20 4.60
C CYS A 327 -0.22 -27.25 5.76
N THR A 328 0.24 -27.56 6.97
CA THR A 328 -0.17 -26.89 8.23
C THR A 328 0.28 -25.42 8.35
N SER A 329 1.13 -24.95 7.45
CA SER A 329 1.50 -23.53 7.31
C SER A 329 0.67 -22.77 6.26
N LEU A 330 -0.26 -23.41 5.55
CA LEU A 330 -0.97 -22.82 4.42
C LEU A 330 -1.83 -21.63 4.86
N GLU A 331 -1.67 -20.51 4.17
CA GLU A 331 -2.28 -19.20 4.44
C GLU A 331 -3.08 -18.68 3.24
N SER A 332 -2.65 -18.99 2.01
CA SER A 332 -3.36 -18.65 0.78
C SER A 332 -3.37 -19.80 -0.24
N LEU A 333 -4.52 -20.02 -0.87
CA LEU A 333 -4.74 -21.01 -1.92
C LEU A 333 -5.52 -20.40 -3.08
N ALA A 334 -4.90 -20.28 -4.26
CA ALA A 334 -5.45 -19.58 -5.41
C ALA A 334 -5.33 -20.39 -6.72
N PHE A 335 -6.47 -20.85 -7.26
CA PHE A 335 -6.59 -21.58 -8.54
C PHE A 335 -7.61 -20.95 -9.50
N PHE A 336 -7.95 -19.67 -9.32
CA PHE A 336 -9.03 -19.05 -10.10
C PHE A 336 -8.66 -18.83 -11.57
N ASP A 337 -9.66 -18.73 -12.44
CA ASP A 337 -9.52 -18.59 -13.89
C ASP A 337 -8.71 -19.75 -14.50
N ASN A 338 -9.33 -20.93 -14.51
CA ASN A 338 -8.75 -22.22 -14.92
C ASN A 338 -9.83 -23.18 -15.47
N ASN A 339 -9.46 -24.42 -15.80
CA ASN A 339 -10.36 -25.46 -16.32
C ASN A 339 -10.57 -26.63 -15.34
N LEU A 340 -10.52 -26.38 -14.02
CA LEU A 340 -10.73 -27.41 -13.00
C LEU A 340 -12.20 -27.82 -12.94
N THR A 341 -12.42 -29.11 -12.75
CA THR A 341 -13.74 -29.78 -12.72
C THR A 341 -13.92 -30.57 -11.42
N GLY A 342 -15.02 -31.30 -11.31
CA GLY A 342 -15.35 -32.09 -10.11
C GLY A 342 -16.13 -31.29 -9.07
N SER A 343 -16.27 -31.86 -7.88
CA SER A 343 -17.02 -31.27 -6.77
C SER A 343 -16.12 -31.04 -5.54
N LEU A 344 -16.46 -30.02 -4.77
CA LEU A 344 -15.67 -29.64 -3.59
C LEU A 344 -15.78 -30.72 -2.50
N PRO A 345 -14.67 -31.37 -2.11
CA PRO A 345 -14.72 -32.49 -1.18
C PRO A 345 -14.89 -31.99 0.26
N ASP A 346 -15.58 -32.77 1.11
CA ASP A 346 -15.74 -32.44 2.54
C ASP A 346 -14.39 -32.31 3.28
N THR A 347 -13.31 -32.88 2.75
CA THR A 347 -11.93 -32.71 3.24
C THR A 347 -11.43 -31.26 3.19
N ILE A 348 -12.08 -30.35 2.46
CA ILE A 348 -11.70 -28.93 2.40
C ILE A 348 -11.75 -28.25 3.78
N GLY A 349 -12.66 -28.69 4.66
CA GLY A 349 -12.74 -28.22 6.05
C GLY A 349 -11.63 -28.74 6.98
N ASN A 350 -10.71 -29.57 6.46
CA ASN A 350 -9.54 -30.09 7.17
C ASN A 350 -8.22 -29.48 6.65
N LEU A 351 -8.29 -28.42 5.82
CA LEU A 351 -7.10 -27.63 5.47
C LEU A 351 -6.61 -26.82 6.68
N SER A 352 -5.44 -26.18 6.51
CA SER A 352 -4.81 -25.32 7.52
C SER A 352 -5.77 -24.35 8.18
N SER A 353 -5.75 -24.31 9.52
CA SER A 353 -6.48 -23.29 10.31
C SER A 353 -5.89 -21.88 10.18
N ARG A 354 -4.76 -21.72 9.48
CA ARG A 354 -4.17 -20.43 9.08
C ARG A 354 -4.63 -19.94 7.70
N LEU A 355 -5.37 -20.75 6.94
CA LEU A 355 -5.86 -20.40 5.61
C LEU A 355 -6.78 -19.18 5.74
N SER A 356 -6.33 -18.03 5.24
CA SER A 356 -7.07 -16.77 5.22
C SER A 356 -7.71 -16.53 3.85
N TYR A 357 -7.00 -16.83 2.77
CA TYR A 357 -7.48 -16.63 1.40
C TYR A 357 -7.72 -17.97 0.68
N LEU A 358 -8.94 -18.15 0.17
CA LEU A 358 -9.30 -19.28 -0.70
C LEU A 358 -10.03 -18.73 -1.94
N SER A 359 -9.36 -18.77 -3.09
CA SER A 359 -9.99 -18.48 -4.38
C SER A 359 -9.83 -19.62 -5.39
N ILE A 360 -10.97 -20.06 -5.92
CA ILE A 360 -11.14 -21.12 -6.92
C ILE A 360 -12.28 -20.75 -7.90
N SER A 361 -12.51 -19.45 -8.08
CA SER A 361 -13.52 -18.92 -8.97
C SER A 361 -13.17 -19.14 -10.45
N ARG A 362 -14.12 -18.89 -11.36
CA ARG A 362 -13.89 -18.98 -12.81
C ARG A 362 -13.31 -20.33 -13.23
N ASN A 363 -14.02 -21.39 -12.86
CA ASN A 363 -13.67 -22.79 -13.14
C ASN A 363 -14.95 -23.54 -13.57
N GLN A 364 -14.89 -24.87 -13.64
CA GLN A 364 -15.98 -25.76 -14.06
C GLN A 364 -16.40 -26.70 -12.90
N LEU A 365 -16.34 -26.18 -11.66
CA LEU A 365 -16.69 -26.91 -10.44
C LEU A 365 -18.21 -27.02 -10.30
N HIS A 366 -18.70 -28.18 -9.88
CA HIS A 366 -20.13 -28.48 -9.78
C HIS A 366 -20.48 -29.20 -8.48
N GLY A 367 -21.78 -29.44 -8.25
CA GLY A 367 -22.27 -29.96 -6.98
C GLY A 367 -22.28 -28.89 -5.90
N ARG A 368 -22.28 -29.30 -4.63
CA ARG A 368 -22.62 -28.42 -3.50
C ARG A 368 -21.40 -27.86 -2.79
N ILE A 369 -21.57 -26.70 -2.16
CA ILE A 369 -20.61 -26.16 -1.19
C ILE A 369 -20.65 -27.07 0.06
N PRO A 370 -19.56 -27.77 0.44
CA PRO A 370 -19.57 -28.73 1.54
C PRO A 370 -19.72 -28.01 2.89
N SER A 371 -20.50 -28.59 3.80
CA SER A 371 -20.77 -27.98 5.11
C SER A 371 -19.53 -27.83 6.00
N SER A 372 -18.47 -28.59 5.70
CA SER A 372 -17.18 -28.52 6.38
C SER A 372 -16.41 -27.22 6.11
N ILE A 373 -16.78 -26.42 5.10
CA ILE A 373 -16.17 -25.11 4.83
C ILE A 373 -16.20 -24.20 6.07
N GLY A 374 -17.24 -24.32 6.90
CA GLY A 374 -17.39 -23.62 8.18
C GLY A 374 -16.42 -24.04 9.30
N ASN A 375 -15.47 -24.94 9.02
CA ASN A 375 -14.37 -25.29 9.93
C ASN A 375 -13.10 -24.44 9.67
N LEU A 376 -13.03 -23.70 8.55
CA LEU A 376 -11.89 -22.86 8.17
C LEU A 376 -11.88 -21.55 8.96
N LEU A 377 -11.80 -21.61 10.29
CA LEU A 377 -11.95 -20.46 11.20
C LEU A 377 -10.90 -19.33 11.02
N GLY A 378 -9.86 -19.58 10.23
CA GLY A 378 -8.87 -18.57 9.81
C GLY A 378 -9.33 -17.71 8.62
N LEU A 379 -10.36 -18.13 7.88
CA LEU A 379 -10.70 -17.61 6.56
C LEU A 379 -11.24 -16.18 6.60
N THR A 380 -10.72 -15.34 5.71
CA THR A 380 -10.99 -13.91 5.61
C THR A 380 -11.57 -13.49 4.27
N SER A 381 -11.22 -14.21 3.19
CA SER A 381 -11.79 -14.05 1.85
C SER A 381 -12.11 -15.42 1.24
N LEU A 382 -13.35 -15.60 0.79
CA LEU A 382 -13.85 -16.80 0.11
C LEU A 382 -14.37 -16.42 -1.27
N ASP A 383 -13.66 -16.84 -2.32
CA ASP A 383 -14.05 -16.62 -3.71
C ASP A 383 -14.19 -17.93 -4.48
N ILE A 384 -15.44 -18.35 -4.68
CA ILE A 384 -15.79 -19.55 -5.45
C ILE A 384 -16.84 -19.21 -6.54
N GLY A 385 -16.92 -17.94 -6.92
CA GLY A 385 -17.82 -17.42 -7.96
C GLY A 385 -17.52 -17.96 -9.36
N THR A 386 -18.40 -17.70 -10.33
CA THR A 386 -18.22 -18.09 -11.75
C THR A 386 -17.87 -19.59 -11.91
N ASN A 387 -18.78 -20.44 -11.45
CA ASN A 387 -18.69 -21.91 -11.50
C ASN A 387 -20.09 -22.50 -11.75
N ASP A 388 -20.23 -23.82 -11.74
CA ASP A 388 -21.50 -24.55 -11.87
C ASP A 388 -22.00 -25.11 -10.52
N LEU A 389 -21.62 -24.48 -9.39
CA LEU A 389 -22.02 -24.92 -8.05
C LEU A 389 -23.53 -24.76 -7.82
N GLU A 390 -24.14 -25.75 -7.16
CA GLU A 390 -25.57 -25.88 -6.96
C GLU A 390 -25.96 -26.10 -5.49
N GLY A 391 -27.26 -26.00 -5.19
CA GLY A 391 -27.79 -26.22 -3.84
C GLY A 391 -27.61 -25.02 -2.91
N PRO A 392 -27.86 -25.20 -1.60
CA PRO A 392 -27.85 -24.11 -0.62
C PRO A 392 -26.44 -23.71 -0.20
N ILE A 393 -26.28 -22.45 0.19
CA ILE A 393 -25.12 -22.02 1.00
C ILE A 393 -25.27 -22.68 2.39
N PRO A 394 -24.26 -23.42 2.89
CA PRO A 394 -24.39 -24.11 4.17
C PRO A 394 -24.39 -23.13 5.34
N PHE A 395 -25.31 -23.29 6.28
CA PHE A 395 -25.44 -22.45 7.49
C PHE A 395 -24.15 -22.36 8.32
N SER A 396 -23.27 -23.36 8.20
CA SER A 396 -21.95 -23.37 8.84
C SER A 396 -21.03 -22.23 8.39
N ILE A 397 -21.32 -21.54 7.28
CA ILE A 397 -20.63 -20.31 6.87
C ILE A 397 -20.63 -19.26 8.00
N GLY A 398 -21.70 -19.19 8.81
CA GLY A 398 -21.83 -18.27 9.94
C GLY A 398 -21.00 -18.62 11.18
N LYS A 399 -20.06 -19.58 11.06
CA LYS A 399 -18.97 -19.82 12.03
C LYS A 399 -17.68 -19.06 11.67
N LEU A 400 -17.56 -18.58 10.43
CA LEU A 400 -16.34 -17.99 9.91
C LEU A 400 -16.24 -16.51 10.30
N HIS A 401 -16.19 -16.21 11.60
CA HIS A 401 -16.30 -14.85 12.13
C HIS A 401 -15.19 -13.86 11.68
N LYS A 402 -14.12 -14.34 11.02
CA LYS A 402 -13.07 -13.54 10.40
C LYS A 402 -13.35 -13.14 8.94
N LEU A 403 -14.40 -13.70 8.34
CA LEU A 403 -14.70 -13.57 6.91
C LEU A 403 -15.20 -12.15 6.59
N GLN A 404 -14.38 -11.39 5.86
CA GLN A 404 -14.71 -10.04 5.38
C GLN A 404 -15.21 -10.03 3.94
N GLU A 405 -14.86 -11.05 3.13
CA GLU A 405 -15.24 -11.08 1.71
C GLU A 405 -15.86 -12.42 1.32
N ILE A 406 -16.99 -12.35 0.61
CA ILE A 406 -17.72 -13.51 0.07
C ILE A 406 -18.08 -13.23 -1.39
N TYR A 407 -17.50 -14.02 -2.30
CA TYR A 407 -17.79 -14.00 -3.73
C TYR A 407 -18.34 -15.38 -4.15
N LEU A 408 -19.66 -15.48 -4.28
CA LEU A 408 -20.37 -16.70 -4.74
C LEU A 408 -21.16 -16.46 -6.04
N GLY A 409 -21.11 -15.24 -6.57
CA GLY A 409 -21.89 -14.85 -7.75
C GLY A 409 -21.52 -15.61 -9.03
N ALA A 410 -22.45 -15.62 -10.00
CA ALA A 410 -22.37 -16.43 -11.23
C ALA A 410 -22.20 -17.93 -10.94
N ASN A 411 -23.16 -18.49 -10.21
CA ASN A 411 -23.27 -19.94 -9.95
C ASN A 411 -24.73 -20.39 -10.17
N ARG A 412 -25.05 -21.65 -9.84
CA ARG A 412 -26.39 -22.23 -9.89
C ARG A 412 -27.01 -22.41 -8.49
N LEU A 413 -26.49 -21.73 -7.47
CA LEU A 413 -26.89 -21.90 -6.06
C LEU A 413 -28.36 -21.54 -5.86
N THR A 414 -29.04 -22.27 -4.98
CA THR A 414 -30.50 -22.24 -4.75
C THR A 414 -30.84 -22.07 -3.27
N TYR A 415 -32.14 -22.12 -2.94
CA TYR A 415 -32.71 -21.95 -1.59
C TYR A 415 -32.63 -20.50 -1.06
N GLU A 416 -33.03 -20.32 0.19
CA GLU A 416 -33.05 -19.05 0.90
C GLU A 416 -31.65 -18.66 1.40
N LEU A 417 -31.38 -17.36 1.50
CA LEU A 417 -30.13 -16.84 2.05
C LEU A 417 -30.03 -17.19 3.55
N PRO A 418 -28.93 -17.82 4.02
CA PRO A 418 -28.86 -18.32 5.39
C PRO A 418 -28.84 -17.18 6.41
N PHE A 419 -29.74 -17.24 7.39
CA PHE A 419 -29.83 -16.27 8.49
C PHE A 419 -28.51 -16.09 9.26
N SER A 420 -27.65 -17.11 9.24
CA SER A 420 -26.35 -17.16 9.87
C SER A 420 -25.30 -16.23 9.23
N PHE A 421 -25.59 -15.59 8.09
CA PHE A 421 -24.79 -14.45 7.63
C PHE A 421 -24.76 -13.32 8.67
N GLY A 422 -25.82 -13.14 9.47
CA GLY A 422 -25.85 -12.19 10.59
C GLY A 422 -24.89 -12.46 11.75
N ASN A 423 -24.07 -13.52 11.66
CA ASN A 423 -22.97 -13.81 12.57
C ASN A 423 -21.60 -13.31 12.05
N LEU A 424 -21.55 -12.80 10.82
CA LEU A 424 -20.34 -12.34 10.14
C LEU A 424 -20.19 -10.82 10.32
N THR A 425 -19.99 -10.38 11.56
CA THR A 425 -19.96 -8.95 11.92
C THR A 425 -18.83 -8.17 11.23
N LEU A 426 -17.76 -8.84 10.82
CA LEU A 426 -16.66 -8.25 10.06
C LEU A 426 -16.90 -8.17 8.54
N LEU A 427 -17.99 -8.74 8.00
CA LEU A 427 -18.24 -8.84 6.56
C LEU A 427 -18.28 -7.45 5.88
N ASN A 428 -17.30 -7.17 5.01
CA ASN A 428 -17.20 -5.96 4.20
C ASN A 428 -17.90 -6.12 2.84
N HIS A 429 -17.83 -7.30 2.23
CA HIS A 429 -18.23 -7.53 0.84
C HIS A 429 -19.03 -8.83 0.69
N LEU A 430 -20.26 -8.72 0.19
CA LEU A 430 -21.15 -9.86 -0.10
C LEU A 430 -21.66 -9.80 -1.54
N TYR A 431 -21.05 -10.60 -2.43
CA TYR A 431 -21.40 -10.70 -3.84
C TYR A 431 -22.03 -12.08 -4.14
N LEU A 432 -23.36 -12.13 -4.18
CA LEU A 432 -24.16 -13.32 -4.48
C LEU A 432 -24.87 -13.25 -5.85
N ARG A 433 -24.57 -12.22 -6.65
CA ARG A 433 -25.22 -11.91 -7.92
C ARG A 433 -25.31 -13.08 -8.89
N GLN A 434 -26.33 -13.13 -9.75
CA GLN A 434 -26.44 -14.12 -10.82
C GLN A 434 -26.40 -15.56 -10.26
N ASN A 435 -27.44 -15.90 -9.49
CA ASN A 435 -27.69 -17.21 -8.89
C ASN A 435 -29.20 -17.50 -8.92
N ASN A 436 -29.64 -18.61 -8.32
CA ASN A 436 -31.05 -19.01 -8.24
C ASN A 436 -31.65 -18.86 -6.82
N PHE A 437 -31.09 -18.01 -5.95
CA PHE A 437 -31.60 -17.81 -4.59
C PHE A 437 -33.02 -17.27 -4.60
N TYR A 438 -33.87 -17.72 -3.66
CA TYR A 438 -35.27 -17.30 -3.57
C TYR A 438 -35.66 -16.93 -2.13
N GLY A 439 -36.85 -16.36 -1.97
CA GLY A 439 -37.37 -15.93 -0.67
C GLY A 439 -36.87 -14.54 -0.25
N ASN A 440 -37.11 -14.18 1.01
CA ASN A 440 -36.79 -12.86 1.55
C ASN A 440 -35.29 -12.75 1.89
N ILE A 441 -34.74 -11.52 1.87
CA ILE A 441 -33.43 -11.25 2.49
C ILE A 441 -33.59 -11.37 4.02
N PRO A 442 -32.75 -12.14 4.73
CA PRO A 442 -32.87 -12.31 6.17
C PRO A 442 -32.52 -11.02 6.93
N GLN A 443 -33.43 -10.58 7.81
CA GLN A 443 -33.25 -9.37 8.66
C GLN A 443 -31.94 -9.37 9.46
N SER A 444 -31.41 -10.55 9.81
CA SER A 444 -30.15 -10.71 10.54
C SER A 444 -28.92 -10.24 9.75
N LEU A 445 -29.02 -10.07 8.42
CA LEU A 445 -27.95 -9.44 7.64
C LEU A 445 -27.69 -7.98 8.09
N GLY A 446 -28.68 -7.32 8.71
CA GLY A 446 -28.54 -6.03 9.39
C GLY A 446 -27.58 -6.02 10.60
N ASN A 447 -27.04 -7.17 11.01
CA ASN A 447 -25.96 -7.25 12.00
C ASN A 447 -24.56 -7.04 11.40
N CYS A 448 -24.41 -7.03 10.07
CA CYS A 448 -23.11 -6.91 9.40
C CYS A 448 -22.65 -5.43 9.36
N SER A 449 -22.29 -4.90 10.52
CA SER A 449 -22.00 -3.47 10.74
C SER A 449 -20.81 -2.91 9.96
N ASN A 450 -20.01 -3.77 9.33
CA ASN A 450 -18.86 -3.39 8.50
C ASN A 450 -19.16 -3.43 7.00
N LEU A 451 -20.35 -3.87 6.58
CA LEU A 451 -20.66 -4.13 5.17
C LEU A 451 -20.55 -2.86 4.33
N LEU A 452 -19.65 -2.88 3.34
CA LEU A 452 -19.36 -1.78 2.41
C LEU A 452 -20.06 -1.98 1.07
N THR A 453 -20.21 -3.24 0.64
CA THR A 453 -20.90 -3.66 -0.59
C THR A 453 -21.86 -4.81 -0.35
N LEU A 454 -23.08 -4.68 -0.84
CA LEU A 454 -24.07 -5.76 -0.96
C LEU A 454 -24.53 -5.86 -2.42
N ASP A 455 -24.33 -7.03 -3.04
CA ASP A 455 -24.82 -7.32 -4.39
C ASP A 455 -25.54 -8.68 -4.42
N LEU A 456 -26.86 -8.62 -4.50
CA LEU A 456 -27.77 -9.76 -4.63
C LEU A 456 -28.47 -9.79 -6.00
N SER A 457 -27.96 -9.02 -6.98
CA SER A 457 -28.63 -8.82 -8.27
C SER A 457 -28.81 -10.12 -9.06
N ARG A 458 -29.78 -10.17 -9.98
CA ARG A 458 -30.04 -11.33 -10.86
C ARG A 458 -30.24 -12.63 -10.06
N ASN A 459 -31.27 -12.63 -9.22
CA ASN A 459 -31.70 -13.78 -8.43
C ASN A 459 -33.24 -13.88 -8.46
N ASN A 460 -33.80 -14.86 -7.73
CA ASN A 460 -35.25 -15.05 -7.58
C ASN A 460 -35.74 -14.55 -6.20
N LEU A 461 -35.03 -13.61 -5.55
CA LEU A 461 -35.38 -13.10 -4.22
C LEU A 461 -36.66 -12.26 -4.29
N ASN A 462 -37.44 -12.28 -3.22
CA ASN A 462 -38.77 -11.67 -3.18
C ASN A 462 -39.10 -11.06 -1.81
N GLY A 463 -40.38 -10.70 -1.61
CA GLY A 463 -40.85 -9.98 -0.44
C GLY A 463 -40.42 -8.51 -0.43
N SER A 464 -40.39 -7.90 0.74
CA SER A 464 -39.99 -6.49 0.93
C SER A 464 -38.54 -6.35 1.39
N ILE A 465 -37.86 -5.29 0.94
CA ILE A 465 -36.50 -4.95 1.38
C ILE A 465 -36.49 -4.69 2.92
N PRO A 466 -35.71 -5.43 3.73
CA PRO A 466 -35.69 -5.24 5.19
C PRO A 466 -35.13 -3.86 5.61
N PRO A 467 -35.86 -3.09 6.47
CA PRO A 467 -35.38 -1.82 7.01
C PRO A 467 -34.04 -1.93 7.78
N GLU A 468 -33.76 -3.09 8.39
CA GLU A 468 -32.56 -3.37 9.18
C GLU A 468 -31.29 -3.23 8.34
N ILE A 469 -31.33 -3.67 7.08
CA ILE A 469 -30.19 -3.63 6.16
C ILE A 469 -30.04 -2.20 5.60
N MET A 470 -31.15 -1.50 5.36
CA MET A 470 -31.16 -0.08 4.99
C MET A 470 -30.64 0.86 6.09
N ARG A 471 -30.46 0.38 7.33
CA ARG A 471 -29.83 1.13 8.44
C ARG A 471 -28.31 0.96 8.52
N LEU A 472 -27.69 0.09 7.70
CA LEU A 472 -26.25 -0.15 7.68
C LEU A 472 -25.48 1.03 7.05
N SER A 473 -25.21 2.08 7.82
CA SER A 473 -24.48 3.29 7.38
C SER A 473 -23.02 3.06 6.96
N SER A 474 -22.51 1.84 7.14
CA SER A 474 -21.25 1.33 6.58
C SER A 474 -21.31 1.16 5.05
N ILE A 475 -22.48 0.83 4.50
CA ILE A 475 -22.62 0.54 3.06
C ILE A 475 -22.38 1.86 2.30
N SER A 476 -21.29 1.85 1.55
CA SER A 476 -20.66 3.05 1.02
C SER A 476 -20.28 2.89 -0.46
N ILE A 477 -19.97 1.67 -0.91
CA ILE A 477 -19.57 1.42 -2.29
C ILE A 477 -20.82 1.16 -3.14
N ALA A 478 -21.53 0.06 -2.88
CA ALA A 478 -22.73 -0.29 -3.64
C ALA A 478 -23.76 -1.09 -2.84
N PHE A 479 -25.03 -0.81 -3.14
CA PHE A 479 -26.19 -1.58 -2.71
C PHE A 479 -26.97 -1.96 -3.98
N ASN A 480 -26.88 -3.22 -4.39
CA ASN A 480 -27.49 -3.71 -5.63
C ASN A 480 -28.44 -4.89 -5.36
N LEU A 481 -29.73 -4.70 -5.71
CA LEU A 481 -30.79 -5.71 -5.67
C LEU A 481 -31.46 -5.92 -7.05
N ALA A 482 -30.85 -5.42 -8.13
CA ALA A 482 -31.40 -5.41 -9.48
C ALA A 482 -31.83 -6.79 -9.99
N ASN A 483 -32.79 -6.84 -10.93
CA ASN A 483 -33.27 -8.07 -11.56
C ASN A 483 -33.66 -9.14 -10.51
N ASN A 484 -34.68 -8.83 -9.69
CA ASN A 484 -35.26 -9.72 -8.67
C ASN A 484 -36.79 -9.55 -8.65
N PHE A 485 -37.47 -10.17 -7.68
CA PHE A 485 -38.92 -10.06 -7.47
C PHE A 485 -39.27 -9.31 -6.16
N PHE A 486 -38.49 -8.29 -5.78
CA PHE A 486 -38.79 -7.47 -4.60
C PHE A 486 -40.04 -6.61 -4.81
N THR A 487 -40.79 -6.40 -3.73
CA THR A 487 -42.13 -5.79 -3.71
C THR A 487 -42.31 -4.87 -2.50
N GLY A 488 -43.45 -4.18 -2.42
CA GLY A 488 -43.68 -3.14 -1.41
C GLY A 488 -42.97 -1.84 -1.79
N SER A 489 -42.60 -1.02 -0.80
CA SER A 489 -41.97 0.29 -1.01
C SER A 489 -40.51 0.31 -0.55
N ILE A 490 -39.70 1.18 -1.17
CA ILE A 490 -38.33 1.48 -0.72
C ILE A 490 -38.40 2.00 0.74
N PRO A 491 -37.70 1.39 1.72
CA PRO A 491 -37.75 1.81 3.12
C PRO A 491 -37.26 3.25 3.32
N SER A 492 -37.91 3.99 4.23
CA SER A 492 -37.52 5.36 4.59
C SER A 492 -36.08 5.45 5.13
N GLU A 493 -35.65 4.36 5.74
CA GLU A 493 -34.35 4.07 6.33
C GLU A 493 -33.18 4.26 5.36
N VAL A 494 -33.41 4.23 4.03
CA VAL A 494 -32.38 4.41 3.00
C VAL A 494 -31.51 5.67 3.23
N GLY A 495 -32.08 6.74 3.82
CA GLY A 495 -31.33 7.94 4.22
C GLY A 495 -30.26 7.74 5.31
N SER A 496 -30.16 6.55 5.89
CA SER A 496 -29.05 6.12 6.75
C SER A 496 -27.78 5.80 5.96
N LEU A 497 -27.90 5.43 4.68
CA LEU A 497 -26.81 5.04 3.77
C LEU A 497 -26.07 6.29 3.24
N ARG A 498 -25.65 7.18 4.14
CA ARG A 498 -25.16 8.53 3.83
C ARG A 498 -23.91 8.56 2.96
N ASN A 499 -23.11 7.49 3.03
CA ASN A 499 -21.84 7.34 2.35
C ASN A 499 -21.96 6.57 1.01
N LEU A 500 -23.17 6.15 0.62
CA LEU A 500 -23.39 5.27 -0.52
C LEU A 500 -23.14 5.97 -1.86
N VAL A 501 -22.27 5.39 -2.69
CA VAL A 501 -21.95 5.86 -4.04
C VAL A 501 -22.91 5.31 -5.10
N SER A 502 -23.33 4.05 -4.98
CA SER A 502 -24.16 3.36 -5.98
C SER A 502 -25.38 2.67 -5.36
N LEU A 503 -26.59 3.10 -5.74
CA LEU A 503 -27.84 2.41 -5.40
C LEU A 503 -28.53 1.91 -6.68
N ASP A 504 -28.73 0.59 -6.77
CA ASP A 504 -29.42 -0.07 -7.88
C ASP A 504 -30.50 -1.02 -7.35
N LEU A 505 -31.75 -0.65 -7.60
CA LEU A 505 -32.96 -1.41 -7.26
C LEU A 505 -33.79 -1.70 -8.53
N SER A 506 -33.17 -1.61 -9.71
CA SER A 506 -33.83 -1.71 -11.01
C SER A 506 -34.48 -3.08 -11.25
N HIS A 507 -35.40 -3.17 -12.22
CA HIS A 507 -35.97 -4.44 -12.68
C HIS A 507 -36.56 -5.29 -11.54
N ASN A 508 -37.54 -4.73 -10.83
CA ASN A 508 -38.19 -5.32 -9.65
C ASN A 508 -39.70 -4.95 -9.64
N GLY A 509 -40.43 -5.36 -8.60
CA GLY A 509 -41.83 -5.02 -8.36
C GLY A 509 -42.04 -3.94 -7.28
N LEU A 510 -41.07 -3.04 -7.07
CA LEU A 510 -41.15 -1.98 -6.05
C LEU A 510 -42.20 -0.92 -6.44
N SER A 511 -42.84 -0.33 -5.43
CA SER A 511 -44.08 0.44 -5.57
C SER A 511 -44.19 1.58 -4.56
N GLY A 512 -45.10 2.52 -4.80
CA GLY A 512 -45.21 3.74 -4.00
C GLY A 512 -44.18 4.79 -4.42
N SER A 513 -44.01 5.84 -3.60
CA SER A 513 -43.16 6.98 -3.97
C SER A 513 -41.69 6.83 -3.55
N ILE A 514 -40.80 7.44 -4.34
CA ILE A 514 -39.37 7.56 -4.02
C ILE A 514 -39.24 8.29 -2.66
N PRO A 515 -38.58 7.72 -1.64
CA PRO A 515 -38.48 8.34 -0.32
C PRO A 515 -37.66 9.64 -0.35
N ASN A 516 -38.23 10.74 0.17
CA ASN A 516 -37.49 12.01 0.27
C ASN A 516 -36.26 11.91 1.21
N SER A 517 -36.18 10.90 2.07
CA SER A 517 -35.00 10.61 2.90
C SER A 517 -33.77 10.21 2.09
N LEU A 518 -33.93 9.75 0.84
CA LEU A 518 -32.83 9.46 -0.09
C LEU A 518 -31.91 10.69 -0.31
N SER A 519 -32.43 11.91 -0.12
CA SER A 519 -31.66 13.17 -0.07
C SER A 519 -30.51 13.20 0.95
N SER A 520 -30.48 12.28 1.92
CA SER A 520 -29.37 12.16 2.89
C SER A 520 -28.18 11.35 2.37
N CYS A 521 -28.31 10.64 1.25
CA CYS A 521 -27.26 9.83 0.63
C CYS A 521 -26.34 10.68 -0.24
N VAL A 522 -25.76 11.73 0.34
CA VAL A 522 -25.10 12.84 -0.40
C VAL A 522 -23.85 12.44 -1.20
N MET A 523 -23.35 11.21 -1.04
CA MET A 523 -22.25 10.64 -1.83
C MET A 523 -22.73 9.87 -3.09
N LEU A 524 -24.04 9.78 -3.35
CA LEU A 524 -24.55 9.04 -4.51
C LEU A 524 -24.06 9.64 -5.83
N GLU A 525 -23.35 8.83 -6.61
CA GLU A 525 -22.97 9.10 -8.00
C GLU A 525 -23.94 8.43 -8.98
N ARG A 526 -24.49 7.25 -8.62
CA ARG A 526 -25.37 6.46 -9.49
C ARG A 526 -26.62 5.97 -8.76
N LEU A 527 -27.79 6.24 -9.35
CA LEU A 527 -29.10 5.87 -8.82
C LEU A 527 -29.97 5.25 -9.92
N HIS A 528 -30.16 3.93 -9.86
CA HIS A 528 -31.00 3.16 -10.79
C HIS A 528 -32.21 2.59 -10.06
N LEU A 529 -33.40 3.06 -10.42
CA LEU A 529 -34.70 2.63 -9.89
C LEU A 529 -35.68 2.22 -11.02
N ASP A 530 -35.16 2.03 -12.23
CA ASP A 530 -35.95 1.78 -13.43
C ASP A 530 -36.69 0.43 -13.40
N SER A 531 -37.61 0.23 -14.34
CA SER A 531 -38.27 -1.06 -14.57
C SER A 531 -38.97 -1.58 -13.31
N ASN A 532 -39.81 -0.72 -12.71
CA ASN A 532 -40.50 -0.93 -11.44
C ASN A 532 -41.94 -0.33 -11.50
N ALA A 533 -42.67 -0.34 -10.38
CA ALA A 533 -44.02 0.23 -10.24
C ALA A 533 -44.06 1.48 -9.33
N LEU A 534 -42.96 2.24 -9.24
CA LEU A 534 -42.86 3.46 -8.43
C LEU A 534 -43.75 4.57 -8.98
N ASN A 535 -44.30 5.41 -8.10
CA ASN A 535 -45.27 6.44 -8.44
C ASN A 535 -45.08 7.75 -7.64
N GLY A 536 -46.03 8.68 -7.71
CA GLY A 536 -45.89 10.01 -7.13
C GLY A 536 -45.06 10.94 -8.01
N GLU A 537 -44.32 11.87 -7.40
CA GLU A 537 -43.47 12.86 -8.09
C GLU A 537 -41.99 12.62 -7.77
N ILE A 538 -41.08 13.11 -8.62
CA ILE A 538 -39.63 13.09 -8.35
C ILE A 538 -39.34 14.03 -7.15
N PRO A 539 -38.80 13.54 -6.00
CA PRO A 539 -38.71 14.35 -4.79
C PRO A 539 -37.76 15.54 -4.92
N ASN A 540 -38.24 16.74 -4.54
CA ASN A 540 -37.43 17.97 -4.48
C ASN A 540 -36.20 17.86 -3.56
N GLY A 541 -36.19 16.90 -2.63
CA GLY A 541 -35.02 16.60 -1.80
C GLY A 541 -33.80 16.12 -2.58
N LEU A 542 -33.95 15.50 -3.76
CA LEU A 542 -32.81 14.96 -4.53
C LEU A 542 -31.84 16.05 -5.04
N ARG A 543 -32.22 17.34 -4.96
CA ARG A 543 -31.34 18.50 -5.19
C ARG A 543 -30.10 18.53 -4.27
N SER A 544 -30.09 17.80 -3.16
CA SER A 544 -28.91 17.65 -2.31
C SER A 544 -27.81 16.75 -2.89
N LEU A 545 -28.15 15.88 -3.85
CA LEU A 545 -27.25 14.84 -4.39
C LEU A 545 -26.32 15.45 -5.46
N ARG A 546 -25.47 16.39 -5.04
CA ARG A 546 -24.61 17.17 -5.95
C ARG A 546 -23.52 16.36 -6.67
N GLY A 547 -23.20 15.15 -6.19
CA GLY A 547 -22.31 14.20 -6.85
C GLY A 547 -22.98 13.28 -7.88
N LEU A 548 -24.30 13.34 -8.04
CA LEU A 548 -25.07 12.42 -8.88
C LEU A 548 -24.76 12.66 -10.38
N GLN A 549 -24.27 11.61 -11.03
CA GLN A 549 -23.84 11.57 -12.43
C GLN A 549 -24.77 10.70 -13.30
N ASP A 550 -25.35 9.64 -12.74
CA ASP A 550 -26.19 8.68 -13.46
C ASP A 550 -27.52 8.50 -12.73
N LEU A 551 -28.62 8.81 -13.40
CA LEU A 551 -29.97 8.72 -12.85
C LEU A 551 -30.91 8.03 -13.85
N ASP A 552 -31.30 6.80 -13.54
CA ASP A 552 -32.33 6.07 -14.29
C ASP A 552 -33.56 5.83 -13.42
N LEU A 553 -34.68 6.43 -13.83
CA LEU A 553 -36.00 6.29 -13.24
C LEU A 553 -37.02 5.75 -14.27
N SER A 554 -36.54 5.20 -15.40
CA SER A 554 -37.39 4.83 -16.54
C SER A 554 -38.32 3.64 -16.27
N GLN A 555 -39.26 3.39 -17.18
CA GLN A 555 -40.18 2.23 -17.12
C GLN A 555 -40.86 2.10 -15.75
N ASN A 556 -41.52 3.19 -15.34
CA ASN A 556 -42.14 3.34 -14.02
C ASN A 556 -43.48 4.10 -14.15
N ASN A 557 -44.11 4.40 -13.02
CA ASN A 557 -45.40 5.08 -12.94
C ASN A 557 -45.27 6.48 -12.31
N ILE A 558 -44.10 7.12 -12.42
CA ILE A 558 -43.80 8.45 -11.86
C ILE A 558 -44.55 9.51 -12.68
N SER A 559 -44.99 10.56 -12.01
CA SER A 559 -45.91 11.58 -12.51
C SER A 559 -45.50 12.99 -12.06
N GLY A 560 -46.28 14.00 -12.43
CA GLY A 560 -45.95 15.41 -12.18
C GLY A 560 -44.94 15.95 -13.20
N SER A 561 -44.30 17.07 -12.87
CA SER A 561 -43.35 17.76 -13.76
C SER A 561 -41.90 17.40 -13.49
N ILE A 562 -41.07 17.36 -14.53
CA ILE A 562 -39.60 17.26 -14.41
C ILE A 562 -39.10 18.42 -13.53
N PRO A 563 -38.47 18.15 -12.36
CA PRO A 563 -38.01 19.23 -11.50
C PRO A 563 -36.82 19.97 -12.10
N GLY A 564 -36.90 21.30 -12.14
CA GLY A 564 -35.83 22.15 -12.70
C GLY A 564 -34.47 22.05 -12.00
N PHE A 565 -34.40 21.46 -10.79
CA PHE A 565 -33.12 21.21 -10.12
C PHE A 565 -32.26 20.15 -10.81
N LEU A 566 -32.84 19.28 -11.66
CA LEU A 566 -32.07 18.29 -12.42
C LEU A 566 -31.10 18.97 -13.41
N SER A 567 -31.42 20.20 -13.85
CA SER A 567 -30.51 21.06 -14.63
C SER A 567 -29.35 21.65 -13.81
N GLU A 568 -29.36 21.53 -12.48
CA GLU A 568 -28.27 21.97 -11.58
C GLU A 568 -27.32 20.84 -11.18
N LEU A 569 -27.58 19.60 -11.62
CA LEU A 569 -26.74 18.44 -11.31
C LEU A 569 -25.81 18.16 -12.49
N LEU A 570 -24.62 17.64 -12.19
CA LEU A 570 -23.60 17.29 -13.19
C LEU A 570 -23.86 15.89 -13.76
N LEU A 571 -25.10 15.66 -14.21
CA LEU A 571 -25.56 14.40 -14.76
C LEU A 571 -24.89 14.15 -16.13
N VAL A 572 -24.24 12.99 -16.23
CA VAL A 572 -23.69 12.39 -17.44
C VAL A 572 -24.77 11.57 -18.17
N ASN A 573 -25.69 10.97 -17.43
CA ASN A 573 -26.85 10.23 -17.94
C ASN A 573 -28.11 10.53 -17.12
N LEU A 574 -29.23 10.79 -17.81
CA LEU A 574 -30.54 11.01 -17.20
C LEU A 574 -31.64 10.32 -18.04
N ASN A 575 -32.12 9.18 -17.56
CA ASN A 575 -33.20 8.43 -18.18
C ASN A 575 -34.49 8.52 -17.35
N LEU A 576 -35.51 9.15 -17.92
CA LEU A 576 -36.85 9.32 -17.35
C LEU A 576 -37.93 8.71 -18.26
N SER A 577 -37.53 7.91 -19.26
CA SER A 577 -38.43 7.36 -20.28
C SER A 577 -39.52 6.45 -19.72
N PHE A 578 -40.58 6.23 -20.48
CA PHE A 578 -41.70 5.31 -20.15
C PHE A 578 -42.29 5.56 -18.75
N ASN A 579 -42.62 6.82 -18.46
CA ASN A 579 -43.29 7.28 -17.25
C ASN A 579 -44.56 8.10 -17.60
N ARG A 580 -45.18 8.75 -16.59
CA ARG A 580 -46.36 9.63 -16.72
C ARG A 580 -46.01 11.11 -16.47
N LEU A 581 -44.81 11.54 -16.83
CA LEU A 581 -44.36 12.92 -16.62
C LEU A 581 -45.07 13.89 -17.58
N GLN A 582 -45.28 15.12 -17.12
CA GLN A 582 -46.06 16.14 -17.82
C GLN A 582 -45.50 17.57 -17.69
N GLY A 583 -45.75 18.41 -18.70
CA GLY A 583 -45.36 19.82 -18.70
C GLY A 583 -44.00 20.08 -19.38
N PRO A 584 -43.40 21.27 -19.15
CA PRO A 584 -42.24 21.73 -19.90
C PRO A 584 -40.96 20.96 -19.56
N VAL A 585 -40.22 20.52 -20.58
CA VAL A 585 -38.86 20.01 -20.44
C VAL A 585 -37.85 21.19 -20.34
N PRO A 586 -36.89 21.18 -19.40
CA PRO A 586 -35.84 22.19 -19.32
C PRO A 586 -34.94 22.25 -20.56
N THR A 587 -34.24 23.37 -20.75
CA THR A 587 -33.33 23.63 -21.89
C THR A 587 -31.91 23.98 -21.46
N VAL A 588 -31.54 23.62 -20.24
CA VAL A 588 -30.28 23.96 -19.56
C VAL A 588 -29.76 22.79 -18.73
N GLY A 589 -28.44 22.75 -18.48
CA GLY A 589 -27.77 21.61 -17.86
C GLY A 589 -27.77 20.39 -18.78
N VAL A 590 -27.90 19.19 -18.22
CA VAL A 590 -27.91 17.90 -18.95
C VAL A 590 -28.89 17.88 -20.14
N PHE A 591 -30.01 18.60 -20.06
CA PHE A 591 -31.03 18.70 -21.12
C PHE A 591 -30.58 19.42 -22.40
N GLN A 592 -29.34 19.92 -22.47
CA GLN A 592 -28.73 20.43 -23.71
C GLN A 592 -28.02 19.35 -24.52
N ASN A 593 -27.67 18.21 -23.92
CA ASN A 593 -27.00 17.10 -24.57
C ASN A 593 -28.01 15.98 -24.88
N GLU A 594 -28.47 15.91 -26.13
CA GLU A 594 -29.44 14.90 -26.60
C GLU A 594 -28.99 13.46 -26.28
N SER A 595 -27.69 13.17 -26.37
CA SER A 595 -27.14 11.84 -26.07
C SER A 595 -27.03 11.50 -24.57
N ALA A 596 -27.37 12.44 -23.68
CA ALA A 596 -27.37 12.24 -22.23
C ALA A 596 -28.79 12.21 -21.61
N ILE A 597 -29.85 12.36 -22.42
CA ILE A 597 -31.24 12.38 -21.92
C ILE A 597 -32.17 11.41 -22.67
N SER A 598 -32.89 10.59 -21.93
CA SER A 598 -33.93 9.69 -22.45
C SER A 598 -35.28 10.02 -21.86
N LEU A 599 -36.19 10.59 -22.66
CA LEU A 599 -37.48 11.13 -22.22
C LEU A 599 -38.71 10.49 -22.89
N GLU A 600 -38.50 9.51 -23.79
CA GLU A 600 -39.56 8.90 -24.61
C GLU A 600 -40.68 8.23 -23.79
N GLY A 601 -41.82 7.94 -24.41
CA GLY A 601 -42.99 7.36 -23.74
C GLY A 601 -43.80 8.31 -22.83
N ASN A 602 -43.24 9.43 -22.38
CA ASN A 602 -43.93 10.42 -21.56
C ASN A 602 -44.82 11.37 -22.38
N SER A 603 -46.06 10.94 -22.67
CA SER A 603 -47.00 11.66 -23.55
C SER A 603 -47.49 13.03 -23.04
N GLY A 604 -47.20 13.40 -21.78
CA GLY A 604 -47.55 14.70 -21.21
C GLY A 604 -46.48 15.79 -21.38
N LEU A 605 -45.28 15.47 -21.87
CA LEU A 605 -44.17 16.42 -21.97
C LEU A 605 -44.31 17.37 -23.17
N CYS A 606 -43.79 18.59 -23.03
CA CYS A 606 -43.79 19.62 -24.06
C CYS A 606 -42.52 20.48 -24.02
N GLY A 607 -42.21 21.20 -25.11
CA GLY A 607 -41.06 22.10 -25.17
C GLY A 607 -39.70 21.38 -25.27
N GLY A 608 -38.73 21.77 -24.45
CA GLY A 608 -37.35 21.27 -24.53
C GLY A 608 -36.55 21.85 -25.71
N ILE A 609 -35.41 21.22 -26.02
CA ILE A 609 -34.58 21.56 -27.19
C ILE A 609 -35.20 21.04 -28.48
N LEU A 610 -34.94 21.71 -29.62
CA LEU A 610 -35.57 21.41 -30.92
C LEU A 610 -35.46 19.94 -31.36
N HIS A 611 -34.36 19.28 -31.03
CA HIS A 611 -34.07 17.90 -31.42
C HIS A 611 -34.99 16.86 -30.75
N LEU A 612 -35.60 17.18 -29.60
CA LEU A 612 -36.49 16.26 -28.88
C LEU A 612 -37.87 16.08 -29.55
N ASN A 613 -38.21 16.88 -30.58
CA ASN A 613 -39.45 16.78 -31.35
C ASN A 613 -40.77 16.79 -30.51
N LEU A 614 -40.72 17.31 -29.28
CA LEU A 614 -41.88 17.39 -28.39
C LEU A 614 -42.87 18.48 -28.83
N PRO A 615 -44.18 18.34 -28.50
CA PRO A 615 -45.17 19.35 -28.83
C PRO A 615 -44.88 20.69 -28.12
N PRO A 616 -45.22 21.84 -28.72
CA PRO A 616 -45.08 23.13 -28.07
C PRO A 616 -46.04 23.25 -26.86
N CYS A 617 -45.55 23.74 -25.72
CA CYS A 617 -46.38 23.93 -24.54
C CYS A 617 -47.49 24.97 -24.78
N SER A 618 -48.74 24.60 -24.53
CA SER A 618 -49.91 25.46 -24.73
C SER A 618 -49.88 26.72 -23.87
N SER A 619 -49.73 27.89 -24.49
CA SER A 619 -49.69 29.19 -23.81
C SER A 619 -51.08 29.67 -23.37
N THR A 620 -51.55 29.17 -22.22
CA THR A 620 -52.81 29.59 -21.58
C THR A 620 -52.73 30.98 -20.97
N ASN A 621 -52.77 32.00 -21.84
CA ASN A 621 -53.01 33.39 -21.44
C ASN A 621 -54.31 33.48 -20.60
N PHE A 622 -54.19 33.85 -19.32
CA PHE A 622 -55.31 34.10 -18.42
C PHE A 622 -56.03 35.42 -18.73
N MET A 623 -56.62 35.50 -19.94
CA MET A 623 -57.53 36.58 -20.31
C MET A 623 -58.85 36.46 -19.54
N LYS A 624 -59.24 37.57 -18.91
CA LYS A 624 -60.42 37.67 -18.05
C LYS A 624 -61.70 37.28 -18.81
N LYS A 625 -62.48 36.35 -18.25
CA LYS A 625 -63.94 36.27 -18.47
C LYS A 625 -64.67 36.45 -17.14
N GLN A 626 -65.81 37.14 -17.20
CA GLN A 626 -66.57 37.60 -16.04
C GLN A 626 -67.44 36.47 -15.46
N PHE A 627 -67.66 36.48 -14.15
CA PHE A 627 -68.69 35.68 -13.47
C PHE A 627 -69.70 36.59 -12.74
N PRO A 628 -70.99 36.20 -12.62
CA PRO A 628 -72.05 37.11 -12.15
C PRO A 628 -72.05 37.39 -10.63
N THR A 629 -72.62 38.53 -10.25
CA THR A 629 -72.71 39.00 -8.85
C THR A 629 -73.85 38.35 -8.07
N ILE A 630 -73.57 37.24 -7.36
CA ILE A 630 -74.46 36.70 -6.32
C ILE A 630 -73.74 36.52 -4.96
N TRP A 631 -72.45 36.17 -4.94
CA TRP A 631 -71.74 35.78 -3.70
C TRP A 631 -71.22 36.93 -2.79
N LYS A 632 -71.62 38.18 -3.02
CA LYS A 632 -71.02 39.37 -2.36
C LYS A 632 -71.49 39.69 -0.93
N ILE A 633 -72.36 38.88 -0.32
CA ILE A 633 -73.00 39.21 0.98
C ILE A 633 -72.57 38.29 2.13
N LEU A 634 -72.06 37.08 1.88
CA LEU A 634 -72.00 36.00 2.88
C LEU A 634 -70.59 35.71 3.46
N ILE A 635 -69.71 36.72 3.51
CA ILE A 635 -68.32 36.61 4.02
C ILE A 635 -68.02 37.37 5.33
N PRO A 636 -68.62 38.54 5.68
CA PRO A 636 -68.15 39.38 6.79
C PRO A 636 -68.48 38.86 8.21
N LEU A 637 -68.82 37.58 8.38
CA LEU A 637 -69.11 36.95 9.68
C LEU A 637 -68.08 35.90 10.13
N LEU A 638 -67.17 35.45 9.25
CA LEU A 638 -66.20 34.38 9.58
C LEU A 638 -64.79 34.88 9.94
N SER A 639 -64.44 36.12 9.61
CA SER A 639 -63.09 36.67 9.82
C SER A 639 -62.74 36.95 11.28
N ALA A 640 -63.72 37.27 12.13
CA ALA A 640 -63.47 37.63 13.54
C ALA A 640 -63.06 36.43 14.42
N GLY A 641 -63.70 35.27 14.23
CA GLY A 641 -63.48 34.08 15.08
C GLY A 641 -62.08 33.48 14.93
N VAL A 642 -61.55 33.46 13.70
CA VAL A 642 -60.23 32.88 13.39
C VAL A 642 -59.10 33.66 14.06
N ILE A 643 -59.18 35.00 14.10
CA ILE A 643 -58.15 35.85 14.70
C ILE A 643 -58.05 35.61 16.22
N CYS A 644 -59.18 35.48 16.91
CA CYS A 644 -59.20 35.14 18.35
C CYS A 644 -58.65 33.74 18.65
N LEU A 645 -58.89 32.76 17.78
CA LEU A 645 -58.33 31.41 17.91
C LEU A 645 -56.81 31.40 17.70
N ILE A 646 -56.29 32.15 16.72
CA ILE A 646 -54.83 32.26 16.49
C ILE A 646 -54.14 32.93 17.68
N LEU A 647 -54.67 34.05 18.18
CA LEU A 647 -54.08 34.78 19.30
C LEU A 647 -54.10 33.97 20.61
N SER A 648 -55.17 33.23 20.89
CA SER A 648 -55.23 32.34 22.07
C SER A 648 -54.28 31.14 21.94
N ALA A 649 -54.15 30.54 20.76
CA ALA A 649 -53.16 29.48 20.50
C ALA A 649 -51.72 29.99 20.68
N CYS A 650 -51.36 31.16 20.15
CA CYS A 650 -50.05 31.77 20.36
C CYS A 650 -49.76 32.03 21.84
N PHE A 651 -50.73 32.54 22.60
CA PHE A 651 -50.60 32.77 24.04
C PHE A 651 -50.41 31.45 24.82
N TYR A 652 -51.14 30.39 24.46
CA TYR A 652 -50.99 29.06 25.03
C TYR A 652 -49.59 28.47 24.78
N VAL A 653 -49.07 28.58 23.55
CA VAL A 653 -47.71 28.13 23.19
C VAL A 653 -46.63 28.90 23.97
N ILE A 654 -46.80 30.21 24.19
CA ILE A 654 -45.87 31.03 24.97
C ILE A 654 -45.86 30.60 26.45
N ILE A 655 -47.03 30.32 27.04
CA ILE A 655 -47.14 29.82 28.42
C ILE A 655 -46.57 28.40 28.56
N TYR A 656 -46.83 27.52 27.59
CA TYR A 656 -46.30 26.16 27.57
C TYR A 656 -44.76 26.15 27.48
N ARG A 657 -44.18 26.90 26.53
CA ARG A 657 -42.71 27.04 26.40
C ARG A 657 -42.06 27.65 27.65
N ARG A 658 -42.72 28.60 28.33
CA ARG A 658 -42.23 29.16 29.61
C ARG A 658 -42.28 28.19 30.79
N ARG A 659 -43.05 27.08 30.72
CA ARG A 659 -43.12 26.07 31.79
C ARG A 659 -42.19 24.88 31.65
N ILE A 660 -41.58 24.67 30.49
CA ILE A 660 -40.63 23.56 30.24
C ILE A 660 -39.16 24.02 30.34
N SER A 661 -38.90 25.34 30.40
CA SER A 661 -37.55 25.91 30.42
C SER A 661 -36.86 25.95 31.81
N GLN A 662 -37.32 25.18 32.81
CA GLN A 662 -36.67 25.08 34.14
C GLN A 662 -36.76 23.66 34.70
N ARG A 663 -35.58 23.07 35.02
CA ARG A 663 -35.35 21.65 35.38
C ARG A 663 -35.68 20.72 34.18
N ILE A 664 -34.72 20.01 33.59
CA ILE A 664 -33.60 19.29 34.23
C ILE A 664 -32.25 19.68 33.60
N GLN A 665 -31.21 19.76 34.44
CA GLN A 665 -29.80 19.84 34.04
C GLN A 665 -29.14 18.51 34.37
N PHE A 666 -28.71 17.76 33.35
CA PHE A 666 -27.81 16.61 33.49
C PHE A 666 -26.80 16.62 32.36
N SER A 667 -25.54 16.40 32.69
CA SER A 667 -24.40 16.57 31.80
C SER A 667 -24.33 15.45 30.76
N SER A 668 -24.25 15.79 29.48
CA SER A 668 -23.80 14.85 28.45
C SER A 668 -22.33 14.51 28.67
N PRO A 669 -21.91 13.23 28.55
CA PRO A 669 -20.49 12.90 28.44
C PRO A 669 -19.91 13.49 27.15
N ALA A 670 -18.83 14.24 27.28
CA ALA A 670 -17.98 14.60 26.14
C ALA A 670 -16.95 13.48 25.87
N ILE A 671 -16.08 13.70 24.87
CA ILE A 671 -15.02 12.80 24.35
C ILE A 671 -15.54 11.80 23.29
N GLY A 672 -15.17 11.92 22.01
CA GLY A 672 -14.38 13.02 21.42
C GLY A 672 -14.05 12.91 19.92
N ALA A 673 -13.79 14.09 19.36
CA ALA A 673 -13.27 14.42 18.02
C ALA A 673 -14.19 14.18 16.81
N GLU A 674 -14.82 15.26 16.33
CA GLU A 674 -15.19 15.45 14.92
C GLU A 674 -13.93 15.69 14.07
N VAL A 675 -13.99 15.42 12.76
CA VAL A 675 -12.92 15.73 11.81
C VAL A 675 -13.17 17.11 11.19
N LEU A 676 -12.19 18.01 11.21
CA LEU A 676 -12.34 19.31 10.55
C LEU A 676 -12.44 19.12 9.04
N ARG A 677 -13.34 19.86 8.39
CA ARG A 677 -13.36 20.01 6.91
C ARG A 677 -12.67 21.32 6.55
N LEU A 678 -11.66 21.25 5.69
CA LEU A 678 -10.85 22.39 5.25
C LEU A 678 -10.73 22.37 3.72
N SER A 679 -10.78 23.55 3.09
CA SER A 679 -10.57 23.72 1.65
C SER A 679 -9.14 24.17 1.33
N TYR A 680 -8.78 24.14 0.04
CA TYR A 680 -7.53 24.76 -0.45
C TYR A 680 -7.40 26.23 0.00
N ALA A 681 -8.49 27.00 -0.02
CA ALA A 681 -8.49 28.41 0.39
C ALA A 681 -8.21 28.59 1.89
N ASP A 682 -8.72 27.69 2.74
CA ASP A 682 -8.47 27.71 4.17
C ASP A 682 -7.00 27.41 4.48
N LEU A 683 -6.42 26.40 3.81
CA LEU A 683 -5.01 26.03 3.98
C LEU A 683 -4.05 27.07 3.40
N LEU A 684 -4.39 27.67 2.26
CA LEU A 684 -3.64 28.78 1.67
C LEU A 684 -3.62 29.99 2.62
N LYS A 685 -4.77 30.34 3.23
CA LYS A 685 -4.83 31.39 4.25
C LYS A 685 -4.00 31.01 5.50
N ALA A 686 -4.21 29.81 6.03
CA ALA A 686 -3.62 29.34 7.28
C ALA A 686 -2.08 29.26 7.25
N THR A 687 -1.50 28.93 6.09
CA THR A 687 -0.04 28.81 5.87
C THR A 687 0.60 30.10 5.35
N GLY A 688 -0.14 31.21 5.24
CA GLY A 688 0.37 32.46 4.68
C GLY A 688 0.77 32.36 3.21
N GLY A 689 0.03 31.57 2.42
CA GLY A 689 0.29 31.36 1.00
C GLY A 689 1.30 30.24 0.68
N PHE A 690 1.45 29.24 1.57
CA PHE A 690 2.53 28.24 1.52
C PHE A 690 3.94 28.88 1.46
N SER A 691 4.13 29.95 2.25
CA SER A 691 5.38 30.71 2.28
C SER A 691 6.54 29.93 2.90
N GLU A 692 7.75 30.11 2.35
CA GLU A 692 9.02 29.62 2.90
C GLU A 692 9.22 29.99 4.38
N ALA A 693 8.73 31.16 4.81
CA ALA A 693 8.78 31.59 6.21
C ALA A 693 7.98 30.69 7.18
N ASN A 694 7.11 29.82 6.65
CA ASN A 694 6.36 28.81 7.38
C ASN A 694 6.81 27.37 7.05
N LEU A 695 7.83 27.16 6.21
CA LEU A 695 8.31 25.82 5.86
C LEU A 695 8.97 25.14 7.07
N LEU A 696 8.46 23.96 7.44
CA LEU A 696 9.00 23.13 8.54
C LEU A 696 9.98 22.07 8.02
N GLY A 697 9.85 21.66 6.75
CA GLY A 697 10.73 20.73 6.06
C GLY A 697 10.13 20.23 4.74
N SER A 698 10.96 19.64 3.89
CA SER A 698 10.58 19.07 2.59
C SER A 698 11.11 17.63 2.44
N GLY A 699 10.36 16.80 1.73
CA GLY A 699 10.69 15.38 1.50
C GLY A 699 10.24 14.90 0.12
N ARG A 700 10.51 13.63 -0.20
CA ARG A 700 10.36 13.04 -1.56
C ARG A 700 9.01 13.31 -2.23
N PHE A 701 7.93 13.41 -1.47
CA PHE A 701 6.56 13.54 -2.01
C PHE A 701 5.90 14.89 -1.72
N GLY A 702 6.56 15.84 -1.05
CA GLY A 702 5.93 17.11 -0.67
C GLY A 702 6.65 17.91 0.41
N SER A 703 6.03 19.04 0.80
CA SER A 703 6.56 19.99 1.78
C SER A 703 5.58 20.18 2.95
N VAL A 704 6.11 20.37 4.16
CA VAL A 704 5.31 20.55 5.39
C VAL A 704 5.40 22.00 5.84
N TYR A 705 4.25 22.67 5.96
CA TYR A 705 4.15 24.07 6.37
C TYR A 705 3.49 24.20 7.75
N LYS A 706 3.94 25.16 8.55
CA LYS A 706 3.23 25.63 9.74
C LYS A 706 1.97 26.38 9.30
N GLY A 707 0.85 26.10 9.97
CA GLY A 707 -0.42 26.80 9.72
C GLY A 707 -1.13 27.20 11.01
N VAL A 708 -1.99 28.21 10.91
CA VAL A 708 -2.93 28.63 11.97
C VAL A 708 -4.35 28.53 11.43
N LEU A 709 -5.18 27.66 12.03
CA LEU A 709 -6.58 27.48 11.66
C LEU A 709 -7.51 28.34 12.52
N HIS A 710 -8.55 28.88 11.87
CA HIS A 710 -9.54 29.81 12.44
C HIS A 710 -8.88 31.03 13.09
N ASP A 711 -9.62 31.76 13.93
CA ASP A 711 -9.17 33.02 14.51
C ASP A 711 -8.19 32.76 15.68
N GLU A 712 -6.91 32.58 15.30
CA GLU A 712 -5.68 32.62 16.10
C GLU A 712 -5.40 31.48 17.11
N GLN A 713 -6.25 30.46 17.23
CA GLN A 713 -6.15 29.47 18.35
C GLN A 713 -5.82 28.01 18.01
N THR A 714 -5.49 27.64 16.77
CA THR A 714 -5.10 26.24 16.46
C THR A 714 -3.89 26.17 15.51
N LEU A 715 -2.73 25.81 16.06
CA LEU A 715 -1.52 25.51 15.31
C LEU A 715 -1.60 24.11 14.67
N VAL A 716 -1.23 24.01 13.40
CA VAL A 716 -1.21 22.75 12.64
C VAL A 716 0.06 22.62 11.79
N ALA A 717 0.39 21.39 11.41
CA ALA A 717 1.36 21.09 10.36
C ALA A 717 0.61 20.61 9.09
N VAL A 718 0.82 21.29 7.97
CA VAL A 718 0.14 21.05 6.69
C VAL A 718 1.13 20.44 5.70
N LYS A 719 1.07 19.13 5.49
CA LYS A 719 1.88 18.38 4.51
C LYS A 719 1.20 18.47 3.14
N VAL A 720 1.75 19.29 2.24
CA VAL A 720 1.25 19.51 0.88
C VAL A 720 2.02 18.59 -0.07
N LEU A 721 1.30 17.77 -0.85
CA LEU A 721 1.89 16.76 -1.71
C LEU A 721 2.24 17.36 -3.08
N ASN A 722 3.47 17.14 -3.55
CA ASN A 722 3.89 17.51 -4.90
C ASN A 722 3.46 16.42 -5.90
N LEU A 723 2.28 16.60 -6.50
CA LEU A 723 1.65 15.61 -7.37
C LEU A 723 2.33 15.41 -8.74
N SER A 724 3.32 16.25 -9.09
CA SER A 724 4.18 16.01 -10.26
C SER A 724 5.13 14.81 -10.06
N ILE A 725 5.39 14.41 -8.82
CA ILE A 725 6.32 13.33 -8.49
C ILE A 725 5.59 11.98 -8.56
N LYS A 726 6.06 11.10 -9.44
CA LYS A 726 5.56 9.72 -9.60
C LYS A 726 5.54 9.01 -8.23
N GLY A 727 4.34 8.69 -7.76
CA GLY A 727 4.12 8.04 -6.45
C GLY A 727 3.55 8.94 -5.35
N ALA A 728 3.58 10.28 -5.47
CA ALA A 728 3.09 11.18 -4.41
C ALA A 728 1.60 10.95 -4.07
N SER A 729 0.73 10.77 -5.07
CA SER A 729 -0.68 10.39 -4.83
C SER A 729 -0.84 9.03 -4.13
N LYS A 730 0.09 8.07 -4.33
CA LYS A 730 0.06 6.78 -3.62
C LYS A 730 0.50 6.94 -2.16
N SER A 731 1.52 7.75 -1.91
CA SER A 731 1.99 8.08 -0.56
C SER A 731 0.89 8.73 0.28
N PHE A 732 0.15 9.69 -0.29
CA PHE A 732 -1.05 10.28 0.32
C PHE A 732 -2.09 9.23 0.72
N ILE A 733 -2.41 8.27 -0.17
CA ILE A 733 -3.41 7.22 0.08
C ILE A 733 -2.91 6.19 1.11
N SER A 734 -1.64 5.78 1.03
CA SER A 734 -0.96 4.92 2.01
C SER A 734 -1.04 5.52 3.42
N GLU A 735 -0.71 6.80 3.56
CA GLU A 735 -0.75 7.53 4.83
C GLU A 735 -2.19 7.71 5.35
N CYS A 736 -3.14 8.06 4.47
CA CYS A 736 -4.56 8.09 4.82
C CYS A 736 -5.07 6.73 5.32
N ASN A 737 -4.68 5.63 4.66
CA ASN A 737 -5.16 4.29 4.97
C ASN A 737 -4.53 3.73 6.25
N ALA A 738 -3.24 3.95 6.48
CA ALA A 738 -2.57 3.53 7.71
C ALA A 738 -3.11 4.27 8.94
N LEU A 739 -3.39 5.57 8.82
CA LEU A 739 -3.91 6.40 9.92
C LEU A 739 -5.45 6.34 10.06
N LYS A 740 -6.14 5.54 9.23
CA LYS A 740 -7.61 5.40 9.21
C LYS A 740 -8.13 4.62 10.41
N GLY A 741 -8.44 5.34 11.50
CA GLY A 741 -9.16 4.81 12.65
C GLY A 741 -8.29 4.33 13.82
N ILE A 742 -6.96 4.28 13.64
CA ILE A 742 -6.03 3.98 14.73
C ILE A 742 -6.00 5.12 15.75
N ARG A 743 -5.82 4.79 17.04
CA ARG A 743 -5.82 5.76 18.14
C ARG A 743 -4.84 5.32 19.24
N HIS A 744 -3.64 5.87 19.24
CA HIS A 744 -2.62 5.63 20.25
C HIS A 744 -1.91 6.92 20.66
N ARG A 745 -1.45 7.03 21.91
CA ARG A 745 -0.89 8.27 22.48
C ARG A 745 0.46 8.69 21.88
N ASN A 746 1.14 7.75 21.22
CA ASN A 746 2.49 7.93 20.66
C ASN A 746 2.49 7.89 19.13
N LEU A 747 1.35 8.22 18.50
CA LEU A 747 1.19 8.31 17.05
C LEU A 747 0.69 9.70 16.68
N LEU A 748 1.28 10.30 15.65
CA LEU A 748 0.94 11.64 15.18
C LEU A 748 -0.49 11.67 14.61
N LYS A 749 -1.35 12.53 15.16
CA LYS A 749 -2.77 12.56 14.81
C LYS A 749 -3.03 13.43 13.58
N ILE A 750 -3.72 12.86 12.59
CA ILE A 750 -4.41 13.63 11.55
C ILE A 750 -5.63 14.33 12.15
N LEU A 751 -5.73 15.65 11.92
CA LEU A 751 -6.88 16.49 12.26
C LEU A 751 -7.83 16.68 11.08
N SER A 752 -7.30 16.69 9.85
CA SER A 752 -8.05 16.85 8.60
C SER A 752 -7.27 16.32 7.40
N ILE A 753 -7.99 16.00 6.33
CA ILE A 753 -7.43 15.73 4.99
C ILE A 753 -8.10 16.67 3.98
N CYS A 754 -7.32 17.18 3.05
CA CYS A 754 -7.78 18.11 2.01
C CYS A 754 -7.42 17.59 0.61
N PRO A 755 -8.19 16.63 0.08
CA PRO A 755 -8.31 16.44 -1.36
C PRO A 755 -9.20 17.55 -1.93
N SER A 756 -8.66 18.35 -2.85
CA SER A 756 -9.32 19.52 -3.41
C SER A 756 -8.77 19.83 -4.80
N THR A 757 -9.21 20.93 -5.42
CA THR A 757 -8.48 21.57 -6.52
C THR A 757 -7.94 22.91 -6.07
N ASP A 758 -6.85 23.37 -6.68
CA ASP A 758 -6.37 24.75 -6.51
C ASP A 758 -7.27 25.75 -7.28
N PHE A 759 -6.92 27.05 -7.20
CA PHE A 759 -7.64 28.11 -7.92
C PHE A 759 -7.45 28.11 -9.45
N GLN A 760 -6.59 27.24 -10.00
CA GLN A 760 -6.37 27.06 -11.43
C GLN A 760 -7.11 25.81 -11.97
N GLY A 761 -7.62 24.96 -11.08
CA GLY A 761 -8.30 23.70 -11.42
C GLY A 761 -7.39 22.47 -11.39
N ASN A 762 -6.15 22.58 -10.90
CA ASN A 762 -5.25 21.44 -10.74
C ASN A 762 -5.62 20.62 -9.49
N ASP A 763 -5.36 19.31 -9.52
CA ASP A 763 -5.42 18.42 -8.35
C ASP A 763 -4.57 18.99 -7.19
N PHE A 764 -5.14 19.07 -5.99
CA PHE A 764 -4.44 19.46 -4.75
C PHE A 764 -4.71 18.44 -3.65
N LYS A 765 -3.66 17.98 -2.96
CA LYS A 765 -3.77 17.00 -1.86
C LYS A 765 -2.88 17.44 -0.70
N ALA A 766 -3.49 17.63 0.47
CA ALA A 766 -2.77 17.95 1.70
C ALA A 766 -3.31 17.16 2.92
N LEU A 767 -2.41 16.89 3.86
CA LEU A 767 -2.70 16.24 5.15
C LEU A 767 -2.41 17.24 6.27
N VAL A 768 -3.31 17.32 7.25
CA VAL A 768 -3.25 18.31 8.34
C VAL A 768 -3.13 17.58 9.66
N TYR A 769 -2.00 17.78 10.33
CA TYR A 769 -1.66 17.17 11.62
C TYR A 769 -1.70 18.22 12.73
N GLU A 770 -1.75 17.76 13.97
CA GLU A 770 -1.43 18.59 15.12
C GLU A 770 0.04 19.05 15.08
N PHE A 771 0.31 20.28 15.55
CA PHE A 771 1.65 20.85 15.50
C PHE A 771 2.50 20.41 16.69
N MET A 772 3.59 19.69 16.41
CA MET A 772 4.53 19.18 17.42
C MET A 772 5.57 20.25 17.80
N ALA A 773 5.35 20.91 18.94
CA ALA A 773 6.07 22.11 19.35
C ALA A 773 7.59 21.93 19.49
N ASN A 774 8.06 20.75 19.90
CA ASN A 774 9.49 20.47 20.08
C ASN A 774 10.16 19.87 18.82
N GLY A 775 9.45 19.76 17.69
CA GLY A 775 10.01 19.30 16.42
C GLY A 775 10.33 17.81 16.37
N SER A 776 11.27 17.41 15.53
CA SER A 776 11.72 16.00 15.39
C SER A 776 12.85 15.65 16.36
N LEU A 777 12.89 14.39 16.79
CA LEU A 777 13.94 13.83 17.64
C LEU A 777 15.34 14.03 17.03
N GLU A 778 15.46 13.97 15.71
CA GLU A 778 16.72 14.26 15.00
C GLU A 778 17.34 15.60 15.42
N LYS A 779 16.54 16.67 15.57
CA LYS A 779 17.03 18.01 15.97
C LYS A 779 17.53 18.06 17.41
N TRP A 780 17.16 17.10 18.25
CA TRP A 780 17.59 16.97 19.66
C TRP A 780 18.80 16.05 19.85
N LEU A 781 19.15 15.27 18.82
CA LEU A 781 20.38 14.47 18.77
C LEU A 781 21.48 15.24 18.04
N HIS A 782 21.15 15.80 16.87
CA HIS A 782 22.08 16.34 15.89
C HIS A 782 21.82 17.82 15.63
N GLN A 783 22.46 18.69 16.41
CA GLN A 783 22.30 20.14 16.29
C GLN A 783 22.89 20.69 14.98
N THR A 784 22.14 21.58 14.32
CA THR A 784 22.68 22.55 13.36
C THR A 784 22.94 23.89 14.06
N SER A 785 23.85 24.69 13.52
CA SER A 785 24.69 25.64 14.27
C SER A 785 24.05 26.95 14.77
N GLU A 786 22.71 27.03 14.92
CA GLU A 786 22.00 28.30 15.19
C GLU A 786 20.96 28.28 16.34
N GLU A 787 20.70 27.14 17.00
CA GLU A 787 19.80 27.09 18.18
C GLU A 787 20.52 26.59 19.45
N GLU A 788 20.34 27.30 20.58
CA GLU A 788 21.10 27.05 21.82
C GLU A 788 20.68 25.78 22.60
N ASN A 789 21.68 24.99 23.03
CA ASN A 789 21.65 24.10 24.19
C ASN A 789 20.40 23.20 24.39
N ARG A 790 19.94 22.53 23.32
CA ARG A 790 18.94 21.45 23.44
C ARG A 790 19.59 20.07 23.41
N ASN A 791 19.77 19.46 24.58
CA ASN A 791 20.25 18.09 24.76
C ASN A 791 19.22 17.27 25.57
N LEU A 792 19.08 15.98 25.25
CA LEU A 792 18.21 15.07 26.00
C LEU A 792 18.96 14.40 27.15
N SER A 793 18.40 14.44 28.36
CA SER A 793 18.87 13.60 29.49
C SER A 793 18.63 12.12 29.23
N THR A 794 19.39 11.27 29.92
CA THR A 794 19.33 9.80 29.84
C THR A 794 17.92 9.27 30.08
N ILE A 795 17.16 9.88 31.00
CA ILE A 795 15.77 9.47 31.27
C ILE A 795 14.78 9.96 30.21
N GLN A 796 15.01 11.12 29.56
CA GLN A 796 14.20 11.54 28.41
C GLN A 796 14.43 10.61 27.21
N ARG A 797 15.69 10.26 26.91
CA ARG A 797 16.04 9.29 25.85
C ARG A 797 15.37 7.94 26.09
N LEU A 798 15.32 7.47 27.35
CA LEU A 798 14.66 6.22 27.72
C LEU A 798 13.12 6.31 27.67
N ASN A 799 12.52 7.46 28.00
CA ASN A 799 11.09 7.69 27.81
C ASN A 799 10.71 7.67 26.32
N ILE A 800 11.44 8.42 25.49
CA ILE A 800 11.26 8.47 24.04
C ILE A 800 11.41 7.07 23.42
N ALA A 801 12.43 6.31 23.83
CA ALA A 801 12.61 4.92 23.40
C ALA A 801 11.41 4.01 23.73
N ILE A 802 10.78 4.20 24.90
CA ILE A 802 9.58 3.45 25.32
C ILE A 802 8.34 3.91 24.54
N ASP A 803 8.15 5.21 24.36
CA ASP A 803 7.04 5.79 23.59
C ASP A 803 7.00 5.24 22.16
N ILE A 804 8.16 5.23 21.47
CA ILE A 804 8.30 4.65 20.13
C ILE A 804 8.06 3.13 20.17
N ALA A 805 8.58 2.42 21.17
CA ALA A 805 8.41 0.98 21.27
C ALA A 805 6.94 0.57 21.45
N SER A 806 6.20 1.28 22.31
CA SER A 806 4.75 1.10 22.51
C SER A 806 3.94 1.50 21.27
N ALA A 807 4.38 2.51 20.52
CA ALA A 807 3.77 2.86 19.23
C ALA A 807 3.86 1.70 18.22
N LEU A 808 5.04 1.09 18.09
CA LEU A 808 5.26 -0.06 17.18
C LEU A 808 4.56 -1.32 17.67
N GLU A 809 4.59 -1.62 18.98
CA GLU A 809 3.82 -2.72 19.56
C GLU A 809 2.33 -2.61 19.23
N TYR A 810 1.76 -1.41 19.36
CA TYR A 810 0.37 -1.13 18.99
C TYR A 810 0.10 -1.28 17.48
N LEU A 811 0.99 -0.78 16.61
CA LEU A 811 0.87 -0.94 15.15
C LEU A 811 0.98 -2.41 14.71
N HIS A 812 1.84 -3.21 15.35
CA HIS A 812 2.11 -4.60 14.97
C HIS A 812 1.08 -5.58 15.55
N PHE A 813 0.65 -5.38 16.80
CA PHE A 813 -0.14 -6.33 17.59
C PHE A 813 -1.43 -5.74 18.21
N GLY A 814 -1.55 -4.42 18.31
CA GLY A 814 -2.67 -3.72 18.97
C GLY A 814 -3.81 -3.27 18.06
N THR A 815 -3.81 -3.68 16.79
CA THR A 815 -4.80 -3.33 15.76
C THR A 815 -5.26 -4.58 15.00
N ASP A 816 -6.43 -4.53 14.36
CA ASP A 816 -7.04 -5.68 13.65
C ASP A 816 -6.27 -6.10 12.36
N SER A 817 -5.20 -5.40 12.02
CA SER A 817 -4.38 -5.61 10.83
C SER A 817 -2.98 -5.03 11.09
N THR A 818 -1.93 -5.85 11.00
CA THR A 818 -0.55 -5.42 11.32
C THR A 818 -0.14 -4.27 10.40
N ILE A 819 0.02 -3.07 10.95
CA ILE A 819 0.49 -1.90 10.21
C ILE A 819 2.02 -1.90 10.27
N VAL A 820 2.67 -2.06 9.12
CA VAL A 820 4.11 -1.90 8.98
C VAL A 820 4.39 -0.46 8.57
N HIS A 821 5.24 0.23 9.32
CA HIS A 821 5.54 1.65 9.06
C HIS A 821 6.50 1.84 7.88
N GLY A 822 7.54 1.01 7.78
CA GLY A 822 8.45 0.97 6.64
C GLY A 822 9.42 2.17 6.50
N ASP A 823 9.38 3.18 7.38
CA ASP A 823 10.32 4.32 7.37
C ASP A 823 10.51 4.95 8.76
N LEU A 824 10.87 4.12 9.74
CA LEU A 824 11.14 4.55 11.11
C LEU A 824 12.57 5.11 11.24
N LYS A 825 12.68 6.35 11.73
CA LYS A 825 13.94 7.10 11.91
C LYS A 825 13.72 8.34 12.81
N PRO A 826 14.77 8.94 13.41
CA PRO A 826 14.65 10.14 14.25
C PRO A 826 14.01 11.37 13.59
N SER A 827 14.01 11.51 12.27
CA SER A 827 13.32 12.63 11.59
C SER A 827 11.79 12.50 11.65
N ASN A 828 11.28 11.25 11.69
CA ASN A 828 9.87 10.89 11.64
C ASN A 828 9.25 10.70 13.03
N ILE A 829 10.07 10.79 14.08
CA ILE A 829 9.66 10.80 15.48
C ILE A 829 9.59 12.26 15.92
N LEU A 830 8.39 12.75 16.21
CA LEU A 830 8.14 14.12 16.66
C LEU A 830 7.90 14.18 18.17
N LEU A 831 8.17 15.33 18.78
CA LEU A 831 8.05 15.55 20.23
C LEU A 831 6.99 16.61 20.55
N ASP A 832 6.07 16.28 21.44
CA ASP A 832 5.07 17.22 21.97
C ASP A 832 5.67 18.19 23.00
N GLU A 833 4.85 19.09 23.53
CA GLU A 833 5.25 20.05 24.58
C GLU A 833 5.80 19.37 25.86
N ASN A 834 5.41 18.12 26.12
CA ASN A 834 5.82 17.32 27.28
C ASN A 834 7.04 16.41 27.01
N MET A 835 7.64 16.49 25.82
CA MET A 835 8.70 15.58 25.33
C MET A 835 8.25 14.11 25.15
N THR A 836 6.95 13.89 24.96
CA THR A 836 6.33 12.61 24.59
C THR A 836 6.58 12.34 23.11
N ALA A 837 7.10 11.16 22.78
CA ALA A 837 7.37 10.83 21.38
C ALA A 837 6.11 10.38 20.62
N HIS A 838 5.95 10.93 19.42
CA HIS A 838 4.87 10.66 18.48
C HIS A 838 5.44 10.27 17.12
N LEU A 839 5.17 9.04 16.69
CA LEU A 839 5.64 8.52 15.40
C LEU A 839 4.72 9.00 14.25
N GLY A 840 5.31 9.49 13.15
CA GLY A 840 4.61 10.06 12.00
C GLY A 840 5.31 9.81 10.66
N ASP A 841 4.78 10.43 9.59
CA ASP A 841 5.10 10.13 8.18
C ASP A 841 4.85 8.68 7.78
N PHE A 842 3.56 8.33 7.69
CA PHE A 842 3.11 7.00 7.23
C PHE A 842 3.06 6.91 5.69
N GLY A 843 3.78 7.79 4.97
CA GLY A 843 3.78 7.87 3.51
C GLY A 843 4.36 6.67 2.75
N LEU A 844 4.91 5.69 3.47
CA LEU A 844 5.38 4.39 2.96
C LEU A 844 4.75 3.19 3.70
N ALA A 845 3.80 3.43 4.60
CA ALA A 845 3.23 2.41 5.47
C ALA A 845 2.31 1.45 4.72
N LYS A 846 2.32 0.18 5.12
CA LYS A 846 1.49 -0.89 4.55
C LYS A 846 0.66 -1.53 5.66
N VAL A 847 -0.66 -1.40 5.54
CA VAL A 847 -1.61 -2.16 6.35
C VAL A 847 -1.55 -3.61 5.86
N VAL A 848 -0.76 -4.45 6.54
CA VAL A 848 -0.74 -5.91 6.35
C VAL A 848 -1.94 -6.49 7.10
N SER A 849 -3.12 -6.15 6.58
CA SER A 849 -4.34 -6.89 6.84
C SER A 849 -4.15 -8.33 6.34
N SER A 850 -4.84 -9.27 6.98
CA SER A 850 -4.98 -10.63 6.45
C SER A 850 -5.95 -10.70 5.25
N ILE A 851 -6.36 -9.52 4.75
CA ILE A 851 -7.57 -9.26 3.96
C ILE A 851 -7.41 -7.94 3.17
N VAL A 852 -6.78 -8.00 1.99
CA VAL A 852 -6.87 -6.98 0.93
C VAL A 852 -6.85 -7.68 -0.43
N SER A 853 -7.64 -7.15 -1.37
CA SER A 853 -7.74 -7.58 -2.77
C SER A 853 -6.40 -7.61 -3.52
N MET A 854 -6.25 -8.56 -4.45
CA MET A 854 -5.12 -8.66 -5.39
C MET A 854 -5.21 -7.64 -6.56
N HIS A 855 -5.69 -6.42 -6.28
CA HIS A 855 -5.93 -5.39 -7.29
C HIS A 855 -5.35 -4.02 -6.90
N GLU A 856 -4.03 -3.97 -6.74
CA GLU A 856 -3.26 -2.76 -7.09
C GLU A 856 -1.79 -3.11 -7.39
N SER A 857 -1.48 -3.35 -8.67
CA SER A 857 -0.09 -3.50 -9.13
C SER A 857 0.63 -2.15 -9.00
N SER A 858 1.61 -2.09 -8.11
CA SER A 858 2.14 -0.82 -7.62
C SER A 858 3.67 -0.76 -7.59
N SER A 859 4.24 -0.62 -8.79
CA SER A 859 5.49 0.12 -9.12
C SER A 859 6.56 0.18 -8.03
N LEU A 860 7.69 -0.48 -8.25
CA LEU A 860 8.79 -0.48 -7.29
C LEU A 860 9.20 0.93 -6.84
N ALA A 861 9.53 0.97 -5.55
CA ALA A 861 10.27 2.00 -4.87
C ALA A 861 10.80 1.34 -3.59
N ILE A 862 12.08 1.53 -3.28
CA ILE A 862 12.67 1.04 -2.04
C ILE A 862 12.04 1.82 -0.88
N LYS A 863 11.46 1.07 0.07
CA LYS A 863 10.70 1.60 1.20
C LYS A 863 11.62 1.70 2.43
N GLY A 864 11.85 2.92 2.90
CA GLY A 864 12.67 3.22 4.08
C GLY A 864 13.87 4.13 3.79
N THR A 865 14.57 4.53 4.85
CA THR A 865 15.68 5.50 4.83
C THR A 865 17.02 4.88 5.24
N ILE A 866 18.10 5.37 4.61
CA ILE A 866 19.51 4.97 4.81
C ILE A 866 19.85 4.63 6.25
N GLY A 867 20.58 3.53 6.46
CA GLY A 867 21.07 3.13 7.78
C GLY A 867 19.99 2.50 8.68
N TYR A 868 18.73 2.88 8.50
CA TYR A 868 17.58 2.24 9.16
C TYR A 868 16.92 1.16 8.29
N ILE A 869 17.23 1.07 6.99
CA ILE A 869 16.70 0.03 6.10
C ILE A 869 17.20 -1.36 6.55
N PRO A 870 16.30 -2.33 6.80
CA PRO A 870 16.66 -3.72 7.04
C PRO A 870 17.38 -4.36 5.82
N PRO A 871 18.44 -5.16 6.00
CA PRO A 871 19.19 -5.75 4.88
C PRO A 871 18.34 -6.56 3.88
N GLU A 872 17.23 -7.16 4.32
CA GLU A 872 16.33 -7.94 3.47
C GLU A 872 15.44 -7.11 2.52
N TYR A 873 15.27 -5.80 2.76
CA TYR A 873 14.44 -4.93 1.91
C TYR A 873 15.10 -4.58 0.57
N GLY A 874 16.43 -4.73 0.44
CA GLY A 874 17.12 -4.55 -0.84
C GLY A 874 16.78 -5.60 -1.90
N MET A 875 16.20 -6.74 -1.48
CA MET A 875 16.07 -7.95 -2.32
C MET A 875 14.61 -8.39 -2.57
N SER A 876 13.60 -7.73 -1.98
CA SER A 876 12.18 -8.09 -2.15
C SER A 876 11.20 -6.96 -1.79
N ASP A 877 9.98 -6.96 -2.35
CA ASP A 877 8.91 -5.99 -2.04
C ASP A 877 8.27 -6.17 -0.64
N MET A 878 8.63 -7.23 0.09
CA MET A 878 7.97 -7.60 1.35
C MET A 878 8.50 -6.83 2.56
N ILE A 879 8.03 -5.60 2.72
CA ILE A 879 8.13 -4.88 4.00
C ILE A 879 7.37 -5.64 5.11
N SER A 880 7.95 -5.68 6.31
CA SER A 880 7.52 -6.54 7.43
C SER A 880 7.66 -5.85 8.79
N ALA A 881 6.86 -6.30 9.78
CA ALA A 881 6.98 -5.81 11.16
C ALA A 881 8.39 -6.03 11.76
N SER A 882 9.04 -7.14 11.39
CA SER A 882 10.44 -7.39 11.75
C SER A 882 11.44 -6.40 11.14
N GLY A 883 11.08 -5.70 10.08
CA GLY A 883 11.88 -4.61 9.51
C GLY A 883 11.78 -3.33 10.34
N ASP A 884 10.57 -2.94 10.77
CA ASP A 884 10.39 -1.82 11.70
C ASP A 884 11.18 -2.05 13.01
N VAL A 885 11.25 -3.29 13.50
CA VAL A 885 12.10 -3.70 14.64
C VAL A 885 13.59 -3.40 14.38
N TYR A 886 14.10 -3.64 13.16
CA TYR A 886 15.49 -3.33 12.83
C TYR A 886 15.74 -1.82 12.84
N SER A 887 14.87 -1.05 12.18
CA SER A 887 14.90 0.41 12.16
C SER A 887 14.80 1.03 13.56
N TYR A 888 13.99 0.42 14.43
CA TYR A 888 13.89 0.76 15.86
C TYR A 888 15.22 0.49 16.58
N GLY A 889 15.80 -0.70 16.35
CA GLY A 889 17.10 -1.07 16.92
C GLY A 889 18.20 -0.07 16.59
N ILE A 890 18.30 0.33 15.32
CA ILE A 890 19.24 1.37 14.87
C ILE A 890 18.95 2.72 15.54
N SER A 891 17.69 3.17 15.53
CA SER A 891 17.28 4.44 16.16
C SER A 891 17.59 4.45 17.67
N LEU A 892 17.46 3.31 18.36
CA LEU A 892 17.80 3.14 19.78
C LEU A 892 19.31 3.20 20.04
N LEU A 893 20.14 2.62 19.14
CA LEU A 893 21.59 2.74 19.23
C LEU A 893 22.05 4.19 19.00
N GLU A 894 21.48 4.87 18.02
CA GLU A 894 21.76 6.28 17.74
C GLU A 894 21.39 7.17 18.92
N MET A 895 20.19 7.00 19.50
CA MET A 895 19.74 7.76 20.67
C MET A 895 20.68 7.68 21.88
N PHE A 896 21.46 6.61 22.05
CA PHE A 896 22.35 6.41 23.21
C PHE A 896 23.84 6.52 22.91
N THR A 897 24.24 6.52 21.63
CA THR A 897 25.63 6.76 21.20
C THR A 897 25.87 8.18 20.68
N ASN A 898 24.78 8.88 20.30
CA ASN A 898 24.77 10.11 19.51
C ASN A 898 25.63 10.03 18.24
N ARG A 899 25.44 8.95 17.48
CA ARG A 899 26.09 8.69 16.20
C ARG A 899 25.05 8.22 15.19
N ARG A 900 24.98 8.84 14.02
CA ARG A 900 24.05 8.44 12.96
C ARG A 900 24.50 7.10 12.40
N PRO A 901 23.60 6.20 11.96
CA PRO A 901 24.01 5.02 11.20
C PRO A 901 24.72 5.38 9.88
N THR A 902 24.59 6.63 9.43
CA THR A 902 25.21 7.21 8.23
C THR A 902 26.48 8.03 8.51
N ASP A 903 27.05 7.98 9.72
CA ASP A 903 28.32 8.66 10.00
C ASP A 903 29.49 7.98 9.28
N ASP A 904 30.48 8.75 8.81
CA ASP A 904 31.63 8.28 8.02
C ASP A 904 32.59 7.34 8.78
N VAL A 905 32.29 7.09 10.07
CA VAL A 905 32.95 6.05 10.89
C VAL A 905 32.42 4.65 10.57
N PHE A 906 31.22 4.54 9.98
CA PHE A 906 30.48 3.28 9.80
C PHE A 906 30.35 2.79 8.34
N SER A 907 30.71 3.63 7.37
CA SER A 907 30.61 3.42 5.92
C SER A 907 31.45 2.25 5.36
N GLY A 908 31.85 1.24 6.17
CA GLY A 908 32.82 0.22 5.77
C GLY A 908 32.91 -1.02 6.65
N HIS A 909 32.06 -2.01 6.36
CA HIS A 909 31.94 -3.30 7.07
C HIS A 909 31.71 -3.18 8.59
N SER A 910 31.18 -2.06 9.07
CA SER A 910 31.05 -1.82 10.51
C SER A 910 29.95 -0.82 10.77
N SER A 911 28.71 -1.28 10.65
CA SER A 911 27.52 -0.53 11.00
C SER A 911 27.55 -0.03 12.45
N LEU A 912 26.59 0.84 12.80
CA LEU A 912 26.34 1.23 14.18
C LEU A 912 26.08 0.01 15.10
N HIS A 913 25.40 -1.02 14.59
CA HIS A 913 25.23 -2.32 15.26
C HIS A 913 26.58 -2.98 15.56
N ASP A 914 27.48 -3.08 14.58
CA ASP A 914 28.80 -3.70 14.76
C ASP A 914 29.67 -2.92 15.74
N CYS A 915 29.55 -1.59 15.76
CA CYS A 915 30.27 -0.74 16.70
C CYS A 915 29.85 -1.05 18.15
N VAL A 916 28.55 -1.04 18.42
CA VAL A 916 28.01 -1.28 19.76
C VAL A 916 28.14 -2.74 20.17
N SER A 917 27.87 -3.68 19.26
CA SER A 917 27.98 -5.13 19.53
C SER A 917 29.42 -5.58 19.83
N ARG A 918 30.44 -4.82 19.44
CA ARG A 918 31.84 -5.05 19.84
C ARG A 918 32.23 -4.36 21.16
N ALA A 919 31.50 -3.33 21.59
CA ALA A 919 31.72 -2.66 22.86
C ALA A 919 31.01 -3.36 24.04
N LEU A 920 29.87 -4.01 23.78
CA LEU A 920 29.10 -4.75 24.77
C LEU A 920 29.85 -5.98 25.32
N PRO A 921 29.75 -6.28 26.64
CA PRO A 921 29.27 -5.42 27.73
C PRO A 921 30.36 -4.50 28.31
N SER A 922 31.64 -4.82 28.08
CA SER A 922 32.77 -4.29 28.86
C SER A 922 33.06 -2.81 28.60
N HIS A 923 33.08 -2.41 27.33
CA HIS A 923 33.58 -1.14 26.81
C HIS A 923 32.46 -0.14 26.48
N VAL A 924 31.24 -0.35 26.99
CA VAL A 924 30.06 0.50 26.71
C VAL A 924 30.31 2.01 26.92
N LEU A 925 31.15 2.38 27.89
CA LEU A 925 31.49 3.79 28.17
C LEU A 925 32.27 4.48 27.03
N GLU A 926 32.82 3.73 26.06
CA GLU A 926 33.57 4.25 24.91
C GLU A 926 32.67 4.56 23.69
N VAL A 927 31.43 4.06 23.70
CA VAL A 927 30.45 4.24 22.60
C VAL A 927 29.27 5.13 22.98
N LEU A 928 28.98 5.33 24.27
CA LEU A 928 27.93 6.23 24.74
C LEU A 928 28.12 7.69 24.30
N ASP A 929 27.02 8.40 24.18
CA ASP A 929 26.97 9.86 24.03
C ASP A 929 27.78 10.56 25.16
N PRO A 930 28.75 11.44 24.85
CA PRO A 930 29.46 12.24 25.84
C PRO A 930 28.54 12.99 26.82
N PHE A 931 27.33 13.40 26.41
CA PHE A 931 26.38 14.06 27.31
C PHE A 931 25.85 13.12 28.41
N ILE A 932 25.64 11.83 28.10
CA ILE A 932 25.26 10.80 29.09
C ILE A 932 26.42 10.54 30.06
N LEU A 933 27.66 10.62 29.58
CA LEU A 933 28.86 10.49 30.42
C LEU A 933 29.03 11.70 31.35
N ASP A 934 28.73 12.93 30.90
CA ASP A 934 28.79 14.14 31.72
C ASP A 934 27.60 14.27 32.69
N GLU A 935 26.38 13.87 32.31
CA GLU A 935 25.22 13.74 33.23
C GLU A 935 25.56 12.83 34.44
N HIS A 936 26.38 11.79 34.21
CA HIS A 936 26.75 10.81 35.20
C HIS A 936 28.18 10.92 35.75
N LYS A 937 28.90 12.01 35.45
CA LYS A 937 30.34 12.21 35.76
C LYS A 937 30.73 11.97 37.22
N HIS A 938 29.80 12.23 38.14
CA HIS A 938 29.96 12.04 39.59
C HIS A 938 28.97 11.05 40.20
N THR A 939 28.12 10.42 39.39
CA THR A 939 27.01 9.54 39.85
C THR A 939 26.97 8.17 39.15
N MET A 940 27.89 7.87 38.22
CA MET A 940 27.98 6.61 37.47
C MET A 940 28.19 5.40 38.38
N THR A 941 27.08 4.79 38.84
CA THR A 941 27.09 3.52 39.56
C THR A 941 27.24 2.34 38.61
N SER A 942 27.64 1.18 39.14
CA SER A 942 27.57 -0.10 38.42
C SER A 942 26.16 -0.39 37.89
N ARG A 943 25.13 0.06 38.60
CA ARG A 943 23.72 -0.07 38.22
C ARG A 943 23.36 0.78 37.00
N ILE A 944 23.83 2.03 36.92
CA ILE A 944 23.65 2.89 35.74
C ILE A 944 24.42 2.31 34.54
N LYS A 945 25.68 1.87 34.73
CA LYS A 945 26.44 1.18 33.67
C LYS A 945 25.68 -0.06 33.17
N ASN A 946 25.12 -0.87 34.07
CA ASN A 946 24.31 -2.03 33.67
C ASN A 946 23.03 -1.64 32.92
N CYS A 947 22.36 -0.54 33.27
CA CYS A 947 21.23 -0.02 32.49
C CYS A 947 21.66 0.34 31.06
N MET A 948 22.79 1.02 30.88
CA MET A 948 23.32 1.36 29.55
C MET A 948 23.70 0.12 28.74
N VAL A 949 24.31 -0.89 29.39
CA VAL A 949 24.59 -2.21 28.78
C VAL A 949 23.30 -2.86 28.28
N SER A 950 22.22 -2.84 29.07
CA SER A 950 20.94 -3.43 28.66
C SER A 950 20.25 -2.65 27.53
N ILE A 951 20.24 -1.32 27.54
CA ILE A 951 19.64 -0.49 26.48
C ILE A 951 20.32 -0.73 25.14
N LEU A 952 21.66 -0.64 25.12
CA LEU A 952 22.45 -0.92 23.92
C LEU A 952 22.35 -2.40 23.50
N GLY A 953 22.21 -3.32 24.47
CA GLY A 953 21.92 -4.73 24.22
C GLY A 953 20.59 -4.96 23.50
N ILE A 954 19.53 -4.24 23.87
CA ILE A 954 18.23 -4.26 23.16
C ILE A 954 18.40 -3.71 21.75
N GLY A 955 19.08 -2.57 21.56
CA GLY A 955 19.34 -1.99 20.23
C GLY A 955 20.07 -2.97 19.29
N VAL A 956 21.10 -3.66 19.79
CA VAL A 956 21.82 -4.73 19.07
C VAL A 956 20.96 -5.99 18.88
N ALA A 957 20.06 -6.34 19.79
CA ALA A 957 19.15 -7.47 19.61
C ALA A 957 18.07 -7.18 18.55
N CYS A 958 17.59 -5.94 18.46
CA CYS A 958 16.59 -5.53 17.48
C CYS A 958 17.18 -5.40 16.06
N SER A 959 18.40 -4.87 15.94
CA SER A 959 19.07 -4.61 14.65
C SER A 959 19.89 -5.79 14.11
N LYS A 960 19.55 -7.05 14.42
CA LYS A 960 20.23 -8.23 13.84
C LYS A 960 19.95 -8.35 12.34
N GLU A 961 20.94 -8.79 11.55
CA GLU A 961 20.79 -8.95 10.10
C GLU A 961 19.60 -9.84 9.72
N LEU A 962 19.45 -11.00 10.36
CA LEU A 962 18.38 -11.96 10.04
C LEU A 962 17.08 -11.66 10.83
N PRO A 963 15.93 -11.45 10.15
CA PRO A 963 14.67 -11.05 10.80
C PRO A 963 14.19 -11.94 11.94
N ARG A 964 14.45 -13.25 11.84
CA ARG A 964 14.04 -14.26 12.83
C ARG A 964 14.89 -14.26 14.12
N ASP A 965 16.03 -13.57 14.09
CA ASP A 965 16.99 -13.50 15.19
C ASP A 965 16.89 -12.14 15.93
N ARG A 966 15.86 -11.33 15.59
CA ARG A 966 15.52 -10.03 16.20
C ARG A 966 14.57 -10.19 17.40
N MET A 967 14.69 -9.32 18.40
CA MET A 967 13.79 -9.27 19.57
C MET A 967 12.38 -8.79 19.17
N SER A 968 11.30 -9.30 19.79
CA SER A 968 9.94 -8.87 19.47
C SER A 968 9.57 -7.56 20.17
N MET A 969 8.69 -6.73 19.58
CA MET A 969 8.32 -5.44 20.20
C MET A 969 7.72 -5.58 21.62
N PRO A 970 6.86 -6.57 21.95
CA PRO A 970 6.43 -6.79 23.33
C PRO A 970 7.57 -7.10 24.31
N ASP A 971 8.61 -7.84 23.88
CA ASP A 971 9.80 -8.08 24.70
C ASP A 971 10.61 -6.78 24.90
N VAL A 972 10.77 -5.99 23.82
CA VAL A 972 11.45 -4.68 23.85
C VAL A 972 10.76 -3.72 24.82
N VAL A 973 9.43 -3.56 24.72
CA VAL A 973 8.63 -2.72 25.62
C VAL A 973 8.77 -3.22 27.08
N THR A 974 8.73 -4.53 27.29
CA THR A 974 8.86 -5.15 28.62
C THR A 974 10.24 -4.90 29.25
N GLU A 975 11.34 -5.10 28.50
CA GLU A 975 12.69 -4.89 29.03
C GLU A 975 13.02 -3.42 29.23
N LEU A 976 12.58 -2.51 28.35
CA LEU A 976 12.79 -1.07 28.56
C LEU A 976 12.06 -0.55 29.80
N HIS A 977 10.85 -1.04 30.10
CA HIS A 977 10.16 -0.73 31.35
C HIS A 977 10.88 -1.28 32.60
N LYS A 978 11.46 -2.49 32.53
CA LYS A 978 12.32 -3.04 33.59
C LYS A 978 13.56 -2.16 33.80
N ILE A 979 14.23 -1.74 32.73
CA ILE A 979 15.40 -0.86 32.79
C ILE A 979 15.04 0.51 33.37
N LYS A 980 13.95 1.13 32.92
CA LYS A 980 13.44 2.41 33.47
C LYS A 980 13.16 2.31 34.97
N THR A 981 12.53 1.22 35.40
CA THR A 981 12.30 0.94 36.84
C THR A 981 13.63 0.78 37.59
N ALA A 982 14.59 0.05 37.02
CA ALA A 982 15.91 -0.17 37.61
C ALA A 982 16.80 1.09 37.64
N TYR A 983 16.59 2.04 36.73
CA TYR A 983 17.27 3.33 36.67
C TYR A 983 16.63 4.37 37.61
N MET A 984 15.30 4.41 37.71
CA MET A 984 14.56 5.38 38.55
C MET A 984 14.60 5.04 40.05
N THR A 985 14.82 3.78 40.43
CA THR A 985 14.91 3.37 41.85
C THR A 985 16.34 3.50 42.40
N GLN A 986 16.91 4.71 42.27
CA GLN A 986 18.22 5.08 42.83
C GLN A 986 18.25 4.96 44.37
#